data_AF-A0A4R5KE15-F1
#
_entry.id   AF-A0A4R5KE15-F1
#
_cell.length_a   1.000
_cell.length_b   1.000
_cell.length_c   1.000
_cell.angle_alpha   90.00
_cell.angle_beta   90.00
_cell.angle_gamma   90.00
#
_symmetry.space_group_name_H-M   'P 1'
#
loop_
_entity.id
_entity.type
_entity.pdbx_description
1 polymer ?
#
loop_
_entity_poly.entity_id
_entity_poly.type
_entity_poly.pdbx_seq_one_letter_code
_entity_poly.pdbx_strand_id
1 'polypeptide(L)'
;MQNKWMVASRSGRGHPDGGPERPSKKAAAMGAAALLLATLFNAALITQPAQAAGPLVVTLTFDDANGDQVAAANYLNSKGLHGTFFLPSGYLNAPTYMTTAQALALQSAGNEIAGHTVTHPDLAQMDANEVKRQICNDRVNLTNMGFRVTNFAYPFASATAAVEQTAADCGYNSARGLGDLKSKAAPTLTDVAEPLPVPAADLYFTKAPDEVDNTWALSDLQTVVTQAESGGGWVQLTFHHFDSTTDPLSVTTANFQAYVDWLVTEQAAGRIVVKTVSQVMASQFPDPTNANLDVDKPLVNGPAAPPPITVGNLIQNPSLETAGPVASGLPYCFAIGSYGTQTSTFTNVSPGHTGNVAEQMVTTGYVDGDAKLLPTLDLGQCAPSATPGHTYQMSAWYKSTASTQFELYYRTGLGTWTYWTASPLFAAATNWTQATWTSPPVPAGASAISMGLNLLSNGTLVTDDYALYDSISVASTFKSMTPTRLLDTRNSAAVGPNGTVSFQVGGASGIPANASAVTFNLTVANPTSNGFVTAYPSGTAAPATSNINYAPGQIVPNLVTVPVGSDGKVTLFNSSRGSAQLIADVSGYYVPAATSSPGEFQPMTPSRFLDTRNSAAVAPGGTVSFQVGGVSGIPANVSAVTFNFTVANPTSFGFATAYASGTARPNASNLNFATNQIVPNSVTVPVGADGKVTLFNGSPSGTAQFIADVSGYYLGGGAATVSGAFQPINPTRFLDTRNGAAPVGPNGTVSFQVGGVSGVPATVGGVIFNLTVANPSSFGFVTAYPAGAAAVPNASNLNYATGQIVPNLVTIPTGTNGQVSLFNASGGTAQLIADVSGYFIP
;
A
#
# COMPACT_ATOMS: atom_id res chain seq x y z
N MET A 1 -12.22 -16.18 -4.74
CA MET A 1 -12.40 -15.64 -6.11
C MET A 1 -11.49 -16.39 -7.07
N GLN A 2 -11.55 -17.72 -7.01
CA GLN A 2 -10.65 -18.56 -7.79
C GLN A 2 -11.47 -19.33 -8.82
N ASN A 3 -10.80 -19.62 -9.92
CA ASN A 3 -11.18 -20.51 -11.02
C ASN A 3 -11.98 -19.93 -12.17
N LYS A 4 -11.57 -18.77 -12.69
CA LYS A 4 -11.67 -18.47 -14.14
C LYS A 4 -10.50 -17.61 -14.65
N TRP A 5 -9.27 -18.10 -14.45
CA TRP A 5 -8.22 -17.75 -15.41
C TRP A 5 -8.50 -18.59 -16.66
N MET A 6 -8.70 -17.92 -17.79
CA MET A 6 -9.19 -18.48 -19.04
C MET A 6 -8.60 -19.87 -19.35
N VAL A 7 -9.48 -20.83 -19.58
CA VAL A 7 -9.25 -21.90 -20.56
C VAL A 7 -9.11 -21.19 -21.90
N ALA A 8 -7.90 -20.72 -22.23
CA ALA A 8 -7.58 -20.32 -23.59
C ALA A 8 -7.73 -21.58 -24.44
N SER A 9 -8.55 -21.49 -25.49
CA SER A 9 -8.73 -22.58 -26.44
C SER A 9 -7.36 -23.06 -26.91
N ARG A 10 -7.09 -24.36 -26.72
CA ARG A 10 -5.94 -25.06 -27.30
C ARG A 10 -5.83 -24.71 -28.78
N SER A 11 -4.90 -23.84 -29.14
CA SER A 11 -4.19 -24.01 -30.39
C SER A 11 -3.10 -25.03 -30.07
N GLY A 12 -3.28 -26.25 -30.56
CA GLY A 12 -2.20 -27.22 -30.56
C GLY A 12 -0.95 -26.55 -31.15
N ARG A 13 0.23 -27.00 -30.72
CA ARG A 13 1.45 -26.78 -31.50
C ARG A 13 1.19 -27.35 -32.90
N GLY A 14 0.73 -26.50 -33.80
CA GLY A 14 0.89 -26.71 -35.23
C GLY A 14 2.38 -26.81 -35.45
N HIS A 15 2.81 -27.95 -35.98
CA HIS A 15 4.09 -28.07 -36.64
C HIS A 15 4.24 -26.89 -37.62
N PRO A 16 5.24 -26.00 -37.46
CA PRO A 16 5.69 -25.21 -38.58
C PRO A 16 6.63 -26.11 -39.38
N ASP A 17 6.18 -26.53 -40.56
CA ASP A 17 7.11 -26.89 -41.63
C ASP A 17 8.04 -25.70 -41.88
N GLY A 18 9.36 -25.91 -41.72
CA GLY A 18 10.36 -24.95 -42.21
C GLY A 18 11.46 -24.47 -41.25
N GLY A 19 12.20 -25.40 -40.61
CA GLY A 19 13.64 -25.28 -40.28
C GLY A 19 14.07 -24.52 -39.00
N PRO A 20 15.37 -24.59 -38.60
CA PRO A 20 16.35 -25.66 -38.80
C PRO A 20 16.52 -26.54 -37.54
N GLU A 21 17.07 -27.73 -37.73
CA GLU A 21 17.35 -28.72 -36.67
C GLU A 21 18.21 -28.17 -35.51
N ARG A 22 17.95 -28.69 -34.30
CA ARG A 22 18.79 -28.50 -33.10
C ARG A 22 20.23 -28.94 -33.41
N PRO A 23 21.27 -28.12 -33.14
CA PRO A 23 22.64 -28.55 -33.33
C PRO A 23 23.05 -29.55 -32.25
N SER A 24 23.38 -30.77 -32.66
CA SER A 24 24.01 -31.78 -31.80
C SER A 24 25.39 -31.28 -31.34
N LYS A 25 25.63 -31.23 -30.03
CA LYS A 25 26.97 -30.99 -29.48
C LYS A 25 27.82 -32.25 -29.64
N LYS A 26 28.69 -32.28 -30.66
CA LYS A 26 29.86 -33.16 -30.68
C LYS A 26 31.11 -32.37 -30.27
N ALA A 27 31.97 -33.05 -29.52
CA ALA A 27 33.15 -32.56 -28.84
C ALA A 27 34.19 -31.92 -29.78
N ALA A 28 35.00 -31.04 -29.18
CA ALA A 28 36.14 -30.37 -29.78
C ALA A 28 37.27 -31.34 -30.15
N ALA A 29 37.85 -31.15 -31.35
CA ALA A 29 39.23 -31.51 -31.66
C ALA A 29 39.76 -30.58 -32.77
N MET A 30 40.82 -29.82 -32.46
CA MET A 30 41.64 -29.11 -33.45
C MET A 30 42.62 -30.10 -34.10
N GLY A 31 42.81 -30.00 -35.43
CA GLY A 31 44.04 -30.47 -36.09
C GLY A 31 43.90 -31.16 -37.44
N ALA A 32 44.12 -30.39 -38.51
CA ALA A 32 44.76 -30.73 -39.80
C ALA A 32 44.29 -31.93 -40.67
N ALA A 33 43.73 -31.57 -41.82
CA ALA A 33 43.88 -32.13 -43.18
C ALA A 33 44.42 -33.56 -43.40
N ALA A 34 43.63 -34.40 -44.10
CA ALA A 34 43.94 -34.99 -45.43
C ALA A 34 43.27 -36.37 -45.68
N LEU A 35 42.76 -36.54 -46.90
CA LEU A 35 42.52 -37.77 -47.68
C LEU A 35 41.49 -38.85 -47.23
N LEU A 36 40.41 -38.95 -48.02
CA LEU A 36 40.00 -40.08 -48.88
C LEU A 36 40.05 -41.54 -48.36
N LEU A 37 38.93 -42.24 -48.64
CA LEU A 37 38.65 -43.69 -48.70
C LEU A 37 38.09 -44.39 -47.44
N ALA A 38 36.79 -44.66 -47.53
CA ALA A 38 36.05 -45.63 -46.74
C ALA A 38 36.55 -47.06 -47.00
N THR A 39 36.79 -47.82 -45.93
CA THR A 39 36.80 -49.29 -45.96
C THR A 39 35.99 -49.85 -44.79
N LEU A 40 35.28 -50.93 -45.09
CA LEU A 40 34.29 -51.66 -44.30
C LEU A 40 34.85 -52.23 -42.99
N PHE A 41 34.13 -52.07 -41.88
CA PHE A 41 34.18 -53.01 -40.75
C PHE A 41 32.79 -53.23 -40.16
N ASN A 42 32.30 -54.46 -40.28
CA ASN A 42 31.16 -55.01 -39.56
C ASN A 42 31.45 -55.03 -38.06
N ALA A 43 30.59 -54.40 -37.26
CA ALA A 43 30.50 -54.67 -35.83
C ALA A 43 29.15 -55.34 -35.54
N ALA A 44 29.20 -56.59 -35.09
CA ALA A 44 28.04 -57.37 -34.71
C ALA A 44 27.28 -56.70 -33.57
N LEU A 45 25.98 -56.47 -33.78
CA LEU A 45 25.03 -56.06 -32.75
C LEU A 45 24.85 -57.23 -31.77
N ILE A 46 25.40 -57.07 -30.56
CA ILE A 46 25.00 -57.87 -29.41
C ILE A 46 23.64 -57.31 -28.97
N THR A 47 22.56 -57.97 -29.37
CA THR A 47 21.22 -57.69 -28.86
C THR A 47 21.16 -58.06 -27.38
N GLN A 48 21.02 -57.07 -26.50
CA GLN A 48 20.63 -57.34 -25.11
C GLN A 48 19.22 -57.97 -25.08
N PRO A 49 18.96 -58.95 -24.20
CA PRO A 49 17.63 -59.51 -24.05
C PRO A 49 16.67 -58.43 -23.55
N ALA A 50 15.46 -58.38 -24.13
CA ALA A 50 14.40 -57.49 -23.70
C ALA A 50 14.09 -57.75 -22.21
N GLN A 51 14.39 -56.77 -21.36
CA GLN A 51 13.99 -56.74 -19.96
C GLN A 51 12.45 -56.85 -19.92
N ALA A 52 11.90 -57.83 -19.20
CA ALA A 52 10.46 -57.90 -18.96
C ALA A 52 10.01 -56.56 -18.36
N ALA A 53 8.98 -55.94 -18.95
CA ALA A 53 8.43 -54.69 -18.45
C ALA A 53 8.08 -54.84 -16.97
N GLY A 54 8.62 -53.96 -16.12
CA GLY A 54 8.23 -53.92 -14.70
C GLY A 54 6.74 -53.62 -14.54
N PRO A 55 6.14 -53.89 -13.36
CA PRO A 55 4.73 -53.59 -13.13
C PRO A 55 4.45 -52.10 -13.37
N LEU A 56 3.33 -51.81 -14.01
CA LEU A 56 2.87 -50.44 -14.28
C LEU A 56 2.73 -49.68 -12.96
N VAL A 57 3.34 -48.50 -12.88
CA VAL A 57 3.23 -47.62 -11.72
C VAL A 57 2.08 -46.64 -11.94
N VAL A 58 1.18 -46.53 -10.96
CA VAL A 58 0.10 -45.54 -10.95
C VAL A 58 0.34 -44.56 -9.80
N THR A 59 0.24 -43.27 -10.07
CA THR A 59 0.31 -42.20 -9.06
C THR A 59 -0.98 -41.39 -9.13
N LEU A 60 -1.56 -41.13 -7.95
CA LEU A 60 -2.67 -40.22 -7.80
C LEU A 60 -2.13 -38.88 -7.28
N THR A 61 -2.37 -37.83 -8.03
CA THR A 61 -1.91 -36.47 -7.74
C THR A 61 -3.09 -35.54 -7.50
N PHE A 62 -2.92 -34.59 -6.60
CA PHE A 62 -3.94 -33.64 -6.17
C PHE A 62 -3.36 -32.24 -6.19
N ASP A 63 -3.93 -31.33 -6.94
CA ASP A 63 -3.35 -30.00 -7.18
C ASP A 63 -4.14 -28.90 -6.43
N ASP A 64 -3.62 -27.67 -6.36
CA ASP A 64 -4.28 -26.47 -5.81
C ASP A 64 -4.54 -26.37 -4.30
N ALA A 65 -4.30 -27.41 -3.50
CA ALA A 65 -4.58 -27.41 -2.06
C ALA A 65 -6.06 -27.24 -1.67
N ASN A 66 -7.01 -27.65 -2.52
CA ASN A 66 -8.43 -27.50 -2.21
C ASN A 66 -8.83 -28.29 -0.95
N GLY A 67 -9.65 -27.68 -0.09
CA GLY A 67 -10.04 -28.28 1.18
C GLY A 67 -10.89 -29.55 1.05
N ASP A 68 -11.62 -29.70 -0.06
CA ASP A 68 -12.46 -30.88 -0.36
C ASP A 68 -11.63 -32.17 -0.58
N GLN A 69 -10.36 -32.04 -0.98
CA GLN A 69 -9.47 -33.17 -1.23
C GLN A 69 -9.10 -33.93 0.05
N VAL A 70 -9.23 -33.31 1.23
CA VAL A 70 -8.90 -33.95 2.51
C VAL A 70 -9.74 -35.21 2.74
N ALA A 71 -11.02 -35.19 2.34
CA ALA A 71 -11.90 -36.36 2.46
C ALA A 71 -11.49 -37.48 1.50
N ALA A 72 -11.14 -37.14 0.25
CA ALA A 72 -10.64 -38.08 -0.74
C ALA A 72 -9.31 -38.72 -0.29
N ALA A 73 -8.40 -37.91 0.25
CA ALA A 73 -7.13 -38.36 0.82
C ALA A 73 -7.33 -39.34 1.99
N ASN A 74 -8.27 -39.04 2.89
CA ASN A 74 -8.60 -39.93 4.00
C ASN A 74 -9.16 -41.28 3.53
N TYR A 75 -9.97 -41.29 2.47
CA TYR A 75 -10.43 -42.54 1.86
C TYR A 75 -9.27 -43.34 1.27
N LEU A 76 -8.39 -42.69 0.51
CA LEU A 76 -7.20 -43.31 -0.06
C LEU A 76 -6.32 -43.95 1.02
N ASN A 77 -6.05 -43.21 2.10
CA ASN A 77 -5.30 -43.69 3.27
C ASN A 77 -5.97 -44.91 3.92
N SER A 78 -7.31 -44.92 4.02
CA SER A 78 -8.06 -46.05 4.59
C SER A 78 -7.91 -47.36 3.81
N LYS A 79 -7.49 -47.27 2.55
CA LYS A 79 -7.24 -48.40 1.65
C LYS A 79 -5.75 -48.78 1.57
N GLY A 80 -4.91 -48.13 2.37
CA GLY A 80 -3.45 -48.34 2.37
C GLY A 80 -2.75 -47.81 1.12
N LEU A 81 -3.39 -46.87 0.41
CA LEU A 81 -2.81 -46.17 -0.73
C LEU A 81 -2.47 -44.73 -0.32
N HIS A 82 -1.53 -44.10 -1.04
CA HIS A 82 -1.08 -42.73 -0.78
C HIS A 82 -1.00 -41.92 -2.07
N GLY A 83 -1.22 -40.62 -1.96
CA GLY A 83 -1.19 -39.65 -3.06
C GLY A 83 -0.08 -38.62 -2.93
N THR A 84 0.09 -37.81 -3.98
CA THR A 84 0.98 -36.63 -3.99
C THR A 84 0.16 -35.37 -4.10
N PHE A 85 0.33 -34.44 -3.18
CA PHE A 85 -0.44 -33.20 -3.10
C PHE A 85 0.46 -32.02 -3.48
N PHE A 86 0.24 -31.42 -4.64
CA PHE A 86 0.95 -30.25 -5.14
C PHE A 86 0.25 -28.99 -4.62
N LEU A 87 0.86 -28.35 -3.62
CA LEU A 87 0.21 -27.28 -2.86
C LEU A 87 0.84 -25.92 -3.19
N PRO A 88 0.04 -24.93 -3.62
CA PRO A 88 0.53 -23.57 -3.66
C PRO A 88 0.67 -23.01 -2.24
N SER A 89 1.88 -22.66 -1.82
CA SER A 89 2.11 -22.22 -0.42
C SER A 89 1.27 -21.02 0.00
N GLY A 90 0.97 -20.11 -0.93
CA GLY A 90 0.15 -18.93 -0.67
C GLY A 90 -1.34 -19.23 -0.56
N TYR A 91 -1.82 -20.43 -0.87
CA TYR A 91 -3.24 -20.81 -0.73
C TYR A 91 -3.53 -21.51 0.59
N LEU A 92 -2.52 -22.08 1.25
CA LEU A 92 -2.71 -22.70 2.56
C LEU A 92 -3.31 -21.71 3.57
N ASN A 93 -4.32 -22.19 4.30
CA ASN A 93 -5.10 -21.44 5.30
C ASN A 93 -6.02 -20.35 4.73
N ALA A 94 -6.07 -20.14 3.41
CA ALA A 94 -7.10 -19.31 2.80
C ALA A 94 -8.48 -20.00 2.92
N PRO A 95 -9.60 -19.25 2.87
CA PRO A 95 -10.94 -19.83 2.86
C PRO A 95 -11.07 -20.90 1.76
N THR A 96 -11.75 -22.02 2.06
CA THR A 96 -11.96 -23.18 1.18
C THR A 96 -10.74 -24.02 0.81
N TYR A 97 -9.52 -23.59 1.15
CA TYR A 97 -8.29 -24.35 0.97
C TYR A 97 -7.92 -25.17 2.21
N MET A 98 -7.00 -26.11 2.04
CA MET A 98 -6.40 -26.85 3.14
C MET A 98 -5.72 -25.90 4.13
N THR A 99 -5.91 -26.19 5.41
CA THR A 99 -5.06 -25.63 6.47
C THR A 99 -3.70 -26.33 6.48
N THR A 100 -2.67 -25.64 6.95
CA THR A 100 -1.34 -26.24 7.16
C THR A 100 -1.42 -27.49 8.07
N ALA A 101 -2.30 -27.48 9.06
CA ALA A 101 -2.52 -28.62 9.95
C ALA A 101 -3.09 -29.85 9.22
N GLN A 102 -4.04 -29.66 8.30
CA GLN A 102 -4.57 -30.74 7.48
C GLN A 102 -3.49 -31.32 6.56
N ALA A 103 -2.71 -30.47 5.88
CA ALA A 103 -1.61 -30.93 5.04
C ALA A 103 -0.54 -31.70 5.85
N LEU A 104 -0.22 -31.27 7.08
CA LEU A 104 0.72 -31.99 7.95
C LEU A 104 0.17 -33.37 8.36
N ALA A 105 -1.14 -33.47 8.58
CA ALA A 105 -1.79 -34.74 8.85
C ALA A 105 -1.71 -35.69 7.64
N LEU A 106 -1.90 -35.17 6.42
CA LEU A 106 -1.73 -35.96 5.18
C LEU A 106 -0.30 -36.47 5.03
N GLN A 107 0.70 -35.61 5.24
CA GLN A 107 2.11 -36.00 5.23
C GLN A 107 2.40 -37.10 6.26
N SER A 108 1.89 -36.93 7.49
CA SER A 108 2.06 -37.90 8.58
C SER A 108 1.39 -39.24 8.29
N ALA A 109 0.34 -39.24 7.47
CA ALA A 109 -0.34 -40.45 7.01
C ALA A 109 0.37 -41.14 5.82
N GLY A 110 1.52 -40.63 5.36
CA GLY A 110 2.32 -41.23 4.28
C GLY A 110 2.10 -40.63 2.89
N ASN A 111 1.29 -39.58 2.77
CA ASN A 111 1.14 -38.83 1.52
C ASN A 111 2.31 -37.89 1.31
N GLU A 112 2.60 -37.56 0.06
CA GLU A 112 3.60 -36.56 -0.28
C GLU A 112 2.99 -35.17 -0.37
N ILE A 113 3.71 -34.17 0.14
CA ILE A 113 3.44 -32.75 -0.09
C ILE A 113 4.52 -32.20 -1.02
N ALA A 114 4.10 -31.62 -2.13
CA ALA A 114 4.95 -31.16 -3.22
C ALA A 114 4.64 -29.70 -3.58
N GLY A 115 5.56 -29.03 -4.27
CA GLY A 115 5.46 -27.61 -4.59
C GLY A 115 4.60 -27.33 -5.82
N HIS A 116 3.91 -26.19 -5.81
CA HIS A 116 3.02 -25.77 -6.89
C HIS A 116 2.97 -24.25 -7.08
N THR A 117 4.08 -23.55 -6.77
CA THR A 117 4.28 -22.09 -6.78
C THR A 117 3.58 -21.36 -5.63
N VAL A 118 3.93 -20.08 -5.38
CA VAL A 118 3.31 -19.33 -4.29
C VAL A 118 1.86 -18.96 -4.62
N THR A 119 1.60 -18.46 -5.83
CA THR A 119 0.30 -17.87 -6.21
C THR A 119 -0.36 -18.50 -7.44
N HIS A 120 0.10 -19.69 -7.85
CA HIS A 120 -0.42 -20.44 -9.00
C HIS A 120 -0.47 -19.64 -10.34
N PRO A 121 0.58 -18.88 -10.74
CA PRO A 121 0.57 -18.19 -12.02
C PRO A 121 1.02 -19.09 -13.19
N ASP A 122 0.70 -18.70 -14.43
CA ASP A 122 1.30 -19.30 -15.63
C ASP A 122 2.75 -18.85 -15.77
N LEU A 123 3.69 -19.73 -15.42
CA LEU A 123 5.12 -19.42 -15.36
C LEU A 123 5.75 -19.16 -16.74
N ALA A 124 5.15 -19.64 -17.84
CA ALA A 124 5.68 -19.41 -19.18
C ALA A 124 5.44 -17.96 -19.66
N GLN A 125 4.55 -17.23 -18.99
CA GLN A 125 4.13 -15.87 -19.35
C GLN A 125 4.78 -14.78 -18.47
N MET A 126 5.76 -15.15 -17.64
CA MET A 126 6.32 -14.28 -16.61
C MET A 126 7.79 -13.95 -16.83
N ASP A 127 8.24 -12.85 -16.22
CA ASP A 127 9.65 -12.50 -16.13
C ASP A 127 10.44 -13.54 -15.31
N ALA A 128 11.68 -13.84 -15.74
CA ALA A 128 12.52 -14.87 -15.14
C ALA A 128 12.75 -14.71 -13.61
N ASN A 129 12.88 -13.47 -13.13
CA ASN A 129 13.02 -13.20 -11.69
C ASN A 129 11.75 -13.55 -10.91
N GLU A 130 10.58 -13.29 -11.51
CA GLU A 130 9.30 -13.62 -10.89
C GLU A 130 9.03 -15.12 -10.93
N VAL A 131 9.34 -15.80 -12.04
CA VAL A 131 9.35 -17.28 -12.11
C VAL A 131 10.19 -17.86 -10.98
N LYS A 132 11.41 -17.34 -10.78
CA LYS A 132 12.29 -17.82 -9.71
C LYS A 132 11.72 -17.54 -8.32
N ARG A 133 11.09 -16.38 -8.08
CA ARG A 133 10.39 -16.10 -6.81
C ARG A 133 9.26 -17.09 -6.57
N GLN A 134 8.43 -17.34 -7.58
CA GLN A 134 7.29 -18.24 -7.48
C GLN A 134 7.70 -19.68 -7.15
N ILE A 135 8.73 -20.21 -7.82
CA ILE A 135 9.16 -21.61 -7.63
C ILE A 135 9.98 -21.79 -6.35
N CYS A 136 11.01 -20.96 -6.15
CA CYS A 136 11.94 -21.11 -5.04
C CYS A 136 11.28 -20.76 -3.69
N ASN A 137 10.57 -19.63 -3.61
CA ASN A 137 9.94 -19.23 -2.35
C ASN A 137 8.82 -20.18 -1.95
N ASP A 138 8.14 -20.81 -2.91
CA ASP A 138 7.15 -21.84 -2.60
C ASP A 138 7.74 -23.01 -1.83
N ARG A 139 8.86 -23.56 -2.32
CA ARG A 139 9.59 -24.62 -1.63
C ARG A 139 10.05 -24.20 -0.24
N VAL A 140 10.59 -22.99 -0.13
CA VAL A 140 11.03 -22.41 1.15
C VAL A 140 9.86 -22.27 2.12
N ASN A 141 8.74 -21.72 1.65
CA ASN A 141 7.53 -21.51 2.45
C ASN A 141 7.00 -22.84 2.99
N LEU A 142 6.79 -23.82 2.11
CA LEU A 142 6.30 -25.14 2.51
C LEU A 142 7.28 -25.84 3.46
N THR A 143 8.59 -25.75 3.21
CA THR A 143 9.59 -26.35 4.11
C THR A 143 9.59 -25.69 5.47
N ASN A 144 9.45 -24.36 5.53
CA ASN A 144 9.31 -23.60 6.79
C ASN A 144 8.01 -23.94 7.54
N MET A 145 6.98 -24.44 6.86
CA MET A 145 5.76 -24.97 7.47
C MET A 145 5.90 -26.41 7.99
N GLY A 146 7.07 -27.05 7.82
CA GLY A 146 7.37 -28.40 8.30
C GLY A 146 7.14 -29.50 7.28
N PHE A 147 6.93 -29.15 6.00
CA PHE A 147 6.80 -30.14 4.93
C PHE A 147 8.16 -30.57 4.38
N ARG A 148 8.23 -31.81 3.89
CA ARG A 148 9.38 -32.28 3.13
C ARG A 148 9.06 -32.21 1.64
N VAL A 149 9.52 -31.13 0.99
CA VAL A 149 9.14 -30.80 -0.38
C VAL A 149 10.28 -31.09 -1.36
N THR A 150 10.08 -32.12 -2.18
CA THR A 150 11.10 -32.62 -3.12
C THR A 150 10.69 -32.54 -4.58
N ASN A 151 9.40 -32.51 -4.91
CA ASN A 151 8.91 -32.54 -6.29
C ASN A 151 7.96 -31.36 -6.56
N PHE A 152 7.71 -31.09 -7.83
CA PHE A 152 6.99 -29.91 -8.30
C PHE A 152 5.94 -30.27 -9.37
N ALA A 153 4.91 -29.46 -9.53
CA ALA A 153 4.04 -29.48 -10.69
C ALA A 153 3.88 -28.07 -11.23
N TYR A 154 3.87 -27.89 -12.56
CA TYR A 154 3.63 -26.59 -13.16
C TYR A 154 2.13 -26.27 -13.14
N PRO A 155 1.72 -25.10 -12.61
CA PRO A 155 0.40 -24.57 -12.87
C PRO A 155 0.08 -24.60 -14.37
N PHE A 156 -1.13 -25.07 -14.72
CA PHE A 156 -1.59 -25.21 -16.11
C PHE A 156 -0.72 -26.12 -17.01
N ALA A 157 0.21 -26.89 -16.43
CA ALA A 157 1.26 -27.60 -17.14
C ALA A 157 2.08 -26.72 -18.11
N SER A 158 2.11 -25.41 -17.86
CA SER A 158 2.73 -24.43 -18.74
C SER A 158 4.17 -24.16 -18.31
N ALA A 159 5.12 -24.59 -19.15
CA ALA A 159 6.54 -24.39 -18.90
C ALA A 159 7.33 -24.18 -20.20
N THR A 160 8.46 -23.49 -20.07
CA THR A 160 9.52 -23.45 -21.08
C THR A 160 10.75 -24.14 -20.52
N ALA A 161 11.72 -24.49 -21.37
CA ALA A 161 12.99 -25.08 -20.91
C ALA A 161 13.71 -24.22 -19.84
N ALA A 162 13.52 -22.89 -19.84
CA ALA A 162 14.07 -22.02 -18.80
C ALA A 162 13.31 -22.13 -17.46
N VAL A 163 11.99 -22.30 -17.51
CA VAL A 163 11.15 -22.57 -16.33
C VAL A 163 11.49 -23.95 -15.75
N GLU A 164 11.68 -24.96 -16.61
CA GLU A 164 12.12 -26.30 -16.21
C GLU A 164 13.47 -26.28 -15.51
N GLN A 165 14.45 -25.56 -16.09
CA GLN A 165 15.74 -25.36 -15.45
C GLN A 165 15.61 -24.63 -14.11
N THR A 166 14.67 -23.68 -13.98
CA THR A 166 14.44 -22.96 -12.71
C THR A 166 13.91 -23.90 -11.63
N ALA A 167 13.03 -24.85 -11.96
CA ALA A 167 12.58 -25.88 -11.02
C ALA A 167 13.76 -26.74 -10.51
N ALA A 168 14.67 -27.12 -11.40
CA ALA A 168 15.92 -27.79 -11.03
C ALA A 168 16.79 -26.94 -10.10
N ASP A 169 17.02 -25.68 -10.48
CA ASP A 169 17.88 -24.74 -9.74
C ASP A 169 17.30 -24.37 -8.36
N CYS A 170 15.98 -24.41 -8.18
CA CYS A 170 15.32 -24.23 -6.89
C CYS A 170 15.37 -25.48 -5.99
N GLY A 171 15.99 -26.56 -6.46
CA GLY A 171 16.27 -27.76 -5.69
C GLY A 171 15.14 -28.79 -5.67
N TYR A 172 14.25 -28.80 -6.67
CA TYR A 172 13.31 -29.90 -6.89
C TYR A 172 14.00 -31.09 -7.59
N ASN A 173 13.44 -32.30 -7.42
CA ASN A 173 13.93 -33.55 -7.99
C ASN A 173 13.23 -33.93 -9.29
N SER A 174 11.96 -33.58 -9.41
CA SER A 174 11.21 -33.67 -10.65
C SER A 174 10.16 -32.56 -10.72
N ALA A 175 9.63 -32.36 -11.93
CA ALA A 175 8.50 -31.48 -12.16
C ALA A 175 7.51 -32.08 -13.17
N ARG A 176 6.22 -32.08 -12.83
CA ARG A 176 5.16 -32.73 -13.60
C ARG A 176 4.51 -31.77 -14.61
N GLY A 177 4.37 -32.22 -15.87
CA GLY A 177 3.47 -31.65 -16.89
C GLY A 177 2.07 -32.29 -16.86
N LEU A 178 1.25 -32.09 -17.90
CA LEU A 178 -0.07 -32.70 -18.13
C LEU A 178 -0.42 -32.71 -19.63
N GLY A 179 -1.24 -33.68 -20.04
CA GLY A 179 -1.81 -33.74 -21.40
C GLY A 179 -0.90 -34.36 -22.47
N ASP A 180 0.21 -35.00 -22.07
CA ASP A 180 1.20 -35.61 -22.96
C ASP A 180 0.99 -37.11 -23.17
N LEU A 181 0.11 -37.73 -22.37
CA LEU A 181 -0.29 -39.13 -22.51
C LEU A 181 -1.72 -39.27 -23.00
N LYS A 182 -1.97 -40.34 -23.76
CA LYS A 182 -3.27 -40.73 -24.29
C LYS A 182 -4.29 -40.81 -23.16
N SER A 183 -5.35 -40.04 -23.32
CA SER A 183 -6.43 -39.91 -22.35
C SER A 183 -7.77 -39.70 -23.06
N LYS A 184 -8.85 -39.55 -22.30
CA LYS A 184 -10.15 -39.16 -22.84
C LYS A 184 -10.09 -37.82 -23.60
N ALA A 185 -9.40 -36.83 -23.04
CA ALA A 185 -9.27 -35.49 -23.62
C ALA A 185 -8.20 -35.41 -24.73
N ALA A 186 -7.28 -36.37 -24.78
CA ALA A 186 -6.22 -36.46 -25.80
C ALA A 186 -6.18 -37.86 -26.46
N PRO A 187 -7.26 -38.29 -27.16
CA PRO A 187 -7.37 -39.67 -27.65
C PRO A 187 -6.44 -39.98 -28.85
N THR A 188 -5.88 -38.95 -29.48
CA THR A 188 -5.00 -39.07 -30.66
C THR A 188 -3.54 -39.32 -30.29
N LEU A 189 -3.15 -39.12 -29.03
CA LEU A 189 -1.80 -39.41 -28.57
C LEU A 189 -1.54 -40.92 -28.55
N THR A 190 -0.29 -41.31 -28.75
CA THR A 190 0.14 -42.71 -28.80
C THR A 190 0.77 -43.19 -27.50
N ASP A 191 1.45 -42.28 -26.78
CA ASP A 191 2.11 -42.61 -25.52
C ASP A 191 1.04 -42.83 -24.44
N VAL A 192 1.06 -43.98 -23.77
CA VAL A 192 0.07 -44.35 -22.75
C VAL A 192 0.63 -44.28 -21.33
N ALA A 193 1.95 -44.20 -21.19
CA ALA A 193 2.67 -44.10 -19.92
C ALA A 193 3.99 -43.33 -20.13
N GLU A 194 4.45 -42.64 -19.09
CA GLU A 194 5.81 -42.13 -18.99
C GLU A 194 6.79 -43.32 -18.84
N PRO A 195 7.88 -43.39 -19.64
CA PRO A 195 8.89 -44.42 -19.48
C PRO A 195 9.47 -44.47 -18.07
N LEU A 196 9.67 -45.68 -17.54
CA LEU A 196 10.46 -45.91 -16.34
C LEU A 196 11.70 -46.74 -16.67
N PRO A 197 12.92 -46.30 -16.29
CA PRO A 197 13.24 -45.04 -15.60
C PRO A 197 12.98 -43.79 -16.46
N VAL A 198 12.53 -42.69 -15.85
CA VAL A 198 12.32 -41.39 -16.52
C VAL A 198 13.65 -40.88 -17.06
N PRO A 199 13.77 -40.53 -18.36
CA PRO A 199 15.02 -39.99 -18.89
C PRO A 199 15.45 -38.71 -18.16
N ALA A 200 16.75 -38.52 -17.95
CA ALA A 200 17.27 -37.35 -17.23
C ALA A 200 16.88 -36.01 -17.87
N ALA A 201 16.66 -35.99 -19.19
CA ALA A 201 16.19 -34.83 -19.93
C ALA A 201 14.72 -34.48 -19.65
N ASP A 202 13.94 -35.44 -19.16
CA ASP A 202 12.48 -35.34 -18.99
C ASP A 202 12.09 -35.24 -17.50
N LEU A 203 13.06 -35.30 -16.57
CA LEU A 203 12.80 -35.23 -15.12
C LEU A 203 12.05 -33.97 -14.68
N TYR A 204 12.29 -32.85 -15.36
CA TYR A 204 11.65 -31.57 -15.06
C TYR A 204 10.46 -31.28 -15.97
N PHE A 205 9.98 -32.26 -16.74
CA PHE A 205 8.71 -32.22 -17.44
C PHE A 205 8.21 -33.64 -17.66
N THR A 206 7.87 -34.35 -16.58
CA THR A 206 7.40 -35.74 -16.67
C THR A 206 6.02 -35.78 -17.30
N LYS A 207 5.77 -36.70 -18.24
CA LYS A 207 4.48 -36.83 -18.93
C LYS A 207 3.40 -37.33 -17.99
N ALA A 208 2.19 -36.88 -18.24
CA ALA A 208 0.98 -37.32 -17.57
C ALA A 208 -0.21 -37.24 -18.54
N PRO A 209 -1.30 -37.98 -18.30
CA PRO A 209 -2.57 -37.76 -18.97
C PRO A 209 -3.10 -36.35 -18.71
N ASP A 210 -4.15 -35.98 -19.42
CA ASP A 210 -4.95 -34.78 -19.13
C ASP A 210 -5.58 -34.88 -17.73
N GLU A 211 -5.87 -33.73 -17.11
CA GLU A 211 -6.58 -33.67 -15.83
C GLU A 211 -7.96 -34.34 -15.86
N VAL A 212 -8.38 -34.87 -14.70
CA VAL A 212 -9.70 -35.48 -14.55
C VAL A 212 -10.74 -34.38 -14.36
N ASP A 213 -11.82 -34.44 -15.17
CA ASP A 213 -12.93 -33.49 -15.14
C ASP A 213 -14.29 -34.16 -14.85
N ASN A 214 -15.33 -33.34 -14.70
CA ASN A 214 -16.69 -33.77 -14.34
C ASN A 214 -17.41 -34.63 -15.38
N THR A 215 -16.84 -34.79 -16.57
CA THR A 215 -17.35 -35.69 -17.60
C THR A 215 -16.78 -37.10 -17.45
N TRP A 216 -15.70 -37.30 -16.70
CA TRP A 216 -15.02 -38.59 -16.61
C TRP A 216 -15.85 -39.62 -15.83
N ALA A 217 -16.09 -40.76 -16.47
CA ALA A 217 -16.68 -41.92 -15.84
C ALA A 217 -15.59 -42.80 -15.20
N LEU A 218 -16.00 -43.71 -14.31
CA LEU A 218 -15.11 -44.74 -13.75
C LEU A 218 -14.36 -45.51 -14.86
N SER A 219 -15.03 -45.85 -15.96
CA SER A 219 -14.42 -46.56 -17.08
C SER A 219 -13.32 -45.75 -17.78
N ASP A 220 -13.43 -44.42 -17.80
CA ASP A 220 -12.41 -43.56 -18.39
C ASP A 220 -11.12 -43.62 -17.55
N LEU A 221 -11.25 -43.50 -16.22
CA LEU A 221 -10.15 -43.62 -15.26
C LEU A 221 -9.46 -44.99 -15.35
N GLN A 222 -10.24 -46.07 -15.46
CA GLN A 222 -9.75 -47.43 -15.65
C GLN A 222 -9.02 -47.59 -17.00
N THR A 223 -9.55 -46.98 -18.06
CA THR A 223 -8.96 -47.08 -19.41
C THR A 223 -7.55 -46.51 -19.44
N VAL A 224 -7.29 -45.38 -18.78
CA VAL A 224 -5.95 -44.77 -18.73
C VAL A 224 -4.90 -45.73 -18.16
N VAL A 225 -5.27 -46.55 -17.17
CA VAL A 225 -4.36 -47.55 -16.57
C VAL A 225 -4.27 -48.80 -17.44
N THR A 226 -5.41 -49.41 -17.78
CA THR A 226 -5.47 -50.69 -18.52
C THR A 226 -4.78 -50.64 -19.88
N GLN A 227 -4.84 -49.51 -20.60
CA GLN A 227 -4.14 -49.35 -21.88
C GLN A 227 -2.60 -49.38 -21.74
N ALA A 228 -2.06 -49.05 -20.57
CA ALA A 228 -0.63 -49.02 -20.28
C ALA A 228 -0.10 -50.34 -19.67
N GLU A 229 -0.99 -51.22 -19.18
CA GLU A 229 -0.59 -52.44 -18.46
C GLU A 229 0.36 -53.35 -19.24
N SER A 230 0.13 -53.49 -20.56
CA SER A 230 0.95 -54.36 -21.40
C SER A 230 2.37 -53.83 -21.66
N GLY A 231 2.57 -52.51 -21.55
CA GLY A 231 3.85 -51.84 -21.77
C GLY A 231 4.60 -51.48 -20.49
N GLY A 232 3.92 -51.42 -19.34
CA GLY A 232 4.47 -50.90 -18.09
C GLY A 232 4.66 -49.38 -18.12
N GLY A 233 5.59 -48.87 -17.31
CA GLY A 233 5.88 -47.44 -17.19
C GLY A 233 5.15 -46.77 -16.03
N TRP A 234 4.86 -45.47 -16.16
CA TRP A 234 4.28 -44.64 -15.12
C TRP A 234 3.10 -43.79 -15.62
N VAL A 235 1.98 -43.87 -14.90
CA VAL A 235 0.77 -43.09 -15.16
C VAL A 235 0.46 -42.23 -13.94
N GLN A 236 0.31 -40.92 -14.16
CA GLN A 236 0.05 -39.92 -13.11
C GLN A 236 -1.33 -39.29 -13.31
N LEU A 237 -2.35 -39.68 -12.56
CA LEU A 237 -3.70 -39.10 -12.67
C LEU A 237 -3.85 -37.91 -11.74
N THR A 238 -4.49 -36.84 -12.22
CA THR A 238 -4.57 -35.55 -11.52
C THR A 238 -6.00 -35.17 -11.18
N PHE A 239 -6.25 -34.85 -9.91
CA PHE A 239 -7.56 -34.47 -9.37
C PHE A 239 -7.50 -33.08 -8.74
N HIS A 240 -8.53 -32.25 -8.93
CA HIS A 240 -8.58 -30.88 -8.39
C HIS A 240 -9.69 -30.70 -7.36
N HIS A 241 -10.92 -31.11 -7.68
CA HIS A 241 -12.08 -30.94 -6.81
C HIS A 241 -12.91 -32.21 -6.65
N PHE A 242 -13.69 -32.29 -5.56
CA PHE A 242 -14.61 -33.38 -5.26
C PHE A 242 -16.02 -32.87 -5.00
N ASP A 243 -17.00 -33.38 -5.76
CA ASP A 243 -18.42 -33.01 -5.70
C ASP A 243 -18.71 -31.49 -5.78
N SER A 244 -17.79 -30.71 -6.37
CA SER A 244 -18.01 -29.30 -6.64
C SER A 244 -19.04 -29.12 -7.75
N THR A 245 -20.06 -28.31 -7.48
CA THR A 245 -21.11 -28.00 -8.46
C THR A 245 -20.74 -26.83 -9.38
N THR A 246 -19.65 -26.14 -9.09
CA THR A 246 -19.23 -24.91 -9.79
C THR A 246 -17.94 -25.07 -10.56
N ASP A 247 -17.18 -26.15 -10.31
CA ASP A 247 -15.89 -26.38 -10.95
C ASP A 247 -15.95 -27.55 -11.96
N PRO A 248 -15.54 -27.34 -13.22
CA PRO A 248 -15.53 -28.41 -14.22
C PRO A 248 -14.48 -29.49 -13.94
N LEU A 249 -13.41 -29.21 -13.19
CA LEU A 249 -12.34 -30.16 -12.82
C LEU A 249 -12.71 -30.99 -11.57
N SER A 250 -14.01 -31.15 -11.33
CA SER A 250 -14.53 -31.91 -10.20
C SER A 250 -14.87 -33.34 -10.58
N VAL A 251 -14.38 -34.31 -9.80
CA VAL A 251 -14.85 -35.71 -9.86
C VAL A 251 -15.89 -35.96 -8.77
N THR A 252 -16.77 -36.95 -8.96
CA THR A 252 -17.68 -37.35 -7.87
C THR A 252 -16.95 -38.20 -6.85
N THR A 253 -17.28 -38.04 -5.56
CA THR A 253 -16.70 -38.89 -4.51
C THR A 253 -16.99 -40.37 -4.77
N ALA A 254 -18.18 -40.70 -5.26
CA ALA A 254 -18.54 -42.08 -5.59
C ALA A 254 -17.66 -42.68 -6.71
N ASN A 255 -17.40 -41.93 -7.79
CA ASN A 255 -16.52 -42.40 -8.87
C ASN A 255 -15.08 -42.56 -8.37
N PHE A 256 -14.57 -41.59 -7.61
CA PHE A 256 -13.22 -41.66 -7.06
C PHE A 256 -13.06 -42.85 -6.11
N GLN A 257 -14.01 -43.07 -5.20
CA GLN A 257 -13.97 -44.21 -4.27
C GLN A 257 -14.01 -45.55 -5.01
N ALA A 258 -14.89 -45.70 -6.00
CA ALA A 258 -14.96 -46.90 -6.83
C ALA A 258 -13.66 -47.13 -7.62
N TYR A 259 -13.02 -46.06 -8.09
CA TYR A 259 -11.73 -46.14 -8.77
C TYR A 259 -10.61 -46.58 -7.83
N VAL A 260 -10.56 -46.03 -6.60
CA VAL A 260 -9.62 -46.46 -5.56
C VAL A 260 -9.80 -47.94 -5.20
N ASP A 261 -11.05 -48.39 -5.04
CA ASP A 261 -11.34 -49.81 -4.76
C ASP A 261 -10.91 -50.74 -5.91
N TRP A 262 -11.08 -50.27 -7.15
CA TRP A 262 -10.57 -50.95 -8.32
C TRP A 262 -9.04 -51.03 -8.29
N LEU A 263 -8.32 -49.92 -8.04
CA LEU A 263 -6.85 -49.92 -7.93
C LEU A 263 -6.32 -50.88 -6.87
N VAL A 264 -7.00 -50.99 -5.72
CA VAL A 264 -6.66 -51.99 -4.68
C VAL A 264 -6.73 -53.41 -5.24
N THR A 265 -7.76 -53.70 -6.05
CA THR A 265 -7.95 -55.01 -6.69
C THR A 265 -6.86 -55.28 -7.72
N GLU A 266 -6.53 -54.30 -8.56
CA GLU A 266 -5.49 -54.40 -9.59
C GLU A 266 -4.09 -54.59 -8.96
N GLN A 267 -3.80 -53.87 -7.88
CA GLN A 267 -2.56 -53.99 -7.13
C GLN A 267 -2.47 -55.37 -6.44
N ALA A 268 -3.56 -55.85 -5.84
CA ALA A 268 -3.60 -57.20 -5.25
C ALA A 268 -3.43 -58.31 -6.30
N ALA A 269 -3.85 -58.06 -7.53
CA ALA A 269 -3.62 -58.94 -8.67
C ALA A 269 -2.20 -58.83 -9.27
N GLY A 270 -1.37 -57.92 -8.78
CA GLY A 270 0.01 -57.71 -9.23
C GLY A 270 0.14 -57.05 -10.61
N ARG A 271 -0.95 -56.46 -11.14
CA ARG A 271 -0.95 -55.80 -12.45
C ARG A 271 -0.36 -54.39 -12.39
N ILE A 272 -0.53 -53.72 -11.26
CA ILE A 272 -0.01 -52.36 -11.02
C ILE A 272 0.63 -52.24 -9.64
N VAL A 273 1.34 -51.13 -9.42
CA VAL A 273 1.72 -50.65 -8.09
C VAL A 273 1.37 -49.17 -7.96
N VAL A 274 0.79 -48.78 -6.83
CA VAL A 274 0.44 -47.38 -6.54
C VAL A 274 1.55 -46.74 -5.72
N LYS A 275 2.11 -45.62 -6.18
CA LYS A 275 3.22 -44.91 -5.54
C LYS A 275 3.03 -43.39 -5.58
N THR A 276 3.59 -42.68 -4.60
CA THR A 276 3.76 -41.22 -4.67
C THR A 276 4.89 -40.85 -5.64
N VAL A 277 4.95 -39.60 -6.10
CA VAL A 277 6.00 -39.12 -7.02
C VAL A 277 7.39 -39.33 -6.40
N SER A 278 7.56 -38.96 -5.14
CA SER A 278 8.76 -39.16 -4.31
C SER A 278 9.18 -40.63 -4.23
N GLN A 279 8.24 -41.57 -4.10
CA GLN A 279 8.54 -43.00 -4.10
C GLN A 279 9.00 -43.49 -5.48
N VAL A 280 8.43 -42.97 -6.57
CA VAL A 280 8.88 -43.29 -7.94
C VAL A 280 10.29 -42.76 -8.15
N MET A 281 10.53 -41.47 -7.87
CA MET A 281 11.84 -40.84 -8.00
C MET A 281 12.91 -41.53 -7.13
N ALA A 282 12.58 -41.90 -5.89
CA ALA A 282 13.49 -42.64 -5.02
C ALA A 282 13.82 -44.04 -5.58
N SER A 283 12.85 -44.72 -6.20
CA SER A 283 13.08 -46.07 -6.75
C SER A 283 13.90 -46.09 -8.04
N GLN A 284 13.90 -45.00 -8.79
CA GLN A 284 14.63 -44.86 -10.05
C GLN A 284 16.14 -44.67 -9.83
N PHE A 285 16.55 -44.18 -8.67
CA PHE A 285 17.93 -43.82 -8.39
C PHE A 285 18.35 -44.30 -7.00
N PRO A 286 18.60 -45.61 -6.84
CA PRO A 286 18.90 -46.22 -5.55
C PRO A 286 20.29 -45.89 -4.99
N ASP A 287 21.11 -45.09 -5.69
CA ASP A 287 22.45 -44.69 -5.25
C ASP A 287 22.38 -43.41 -4.39
N PRO A 288 22.64 -43.50 -3.07
CA PRO A 288 22.62 -42.35 -2.16
C PRO A 288 23.74 -41.32 -2.43
N THR A 289 24.66 -41.58 -3.35
CA THR A 289 25.72 -40.65 -3.76
C THR A 289 25.41 -39.86 -5.04
N ASN A 290 24.27 -40.14 -5.69
CA ASN A 290 23.83 -39.38 -6.85
C ASN A 290 23.39 -37.97 -6.43
N ALA A 291 24.26 -36.97 -6.67
CA ALA A 291 24.01 -35.57 -6.35
C ALA A 291 22.71 -35.00 -6.98
N ASN A 292 22.17 -35.63 -8.02
CA ASN A 292 20.90 -35.23 -8.63
C ASN A 292 19.65 -35.63 -7.81
N LEU A 293 19.80 -36.50 -6.80
CA LEU A 293 18.75 -36.92 -5.86
C LEU A 293 19.23 -36.95 -4.41
N ASP A 294 19.89 -35.87 -4.00
CA ASP A 294 19.81 -35.53 -2.59
C ASP A 294 18.32 -35.33 -2.25
N VAL A 295 17.75 -36.27 -1.49
CA VAL A 295 16.36 -36.18 -1.04
C VAL A 295 16.13 -34.94 -0.19
N ASP A 296 17.21 -34.28 0.25
CA ASP A 296 17.21 -33.03 1.00
C ASP A 296 18.11 -31.97 0.32
N LYS A 297 18.01 -31.82 -1.02
CA LYS A 297 18.65 -30.71 -1.77
C LYS A 297 18.51 -29.39 -1.01
N PRO A 298 19.56 -28.56 -0.92
CA PRO A 298 19.51 -27.32 -0.13
C PRO A 298 18.36 -26.42 -0.59
N LEU A 299 17.76 -25.70 0.35
CA LEU A 299 16.77 -24.67 0.04
C LEU A 299 17.45 -23.51 -0.68
N VAL A 300 16.81 -23.04 -1.74
CA VAL A 300 17.25 -21.89 -2.52
C VAL A 300 16.20 -20.80 -2.35
N ASN A 301 16.61 -19.63 -1.88
CA ASN A 301 15.71 -18.48 -1.82
C ASN A 301 15.51 -17.90 -3.22
N GLY A 302 14.29 -17.47 -3.52
CA GLY A 302 14.03 -16.64 -4.68
C GLY A 302 14.76 -15.30 -4.58
N PRO A 303 14.96 -14.59 -5.71
CA PRO A 303 15.53 -13.26 -5.68
C PRO A 303 14.64 -12.33 -4.85
N ALA A 304 15.23 -11.40 -4.10
CA ALA A 304 14.48 -10.39 -3.38
C ALA A 304 13.57 -9.61 -4.34
N ALA A 305 12.39 -9.21 -3.88
CA ALA A 305 11.58 -8.23 -4.60
C ALA A 305 12.40 -6.93 -4.77
N PRO A 306 12.25 -6.20 -5.91
CA PRO A 306 12.76 -4.85 -6.01
C PRO A 306 12.30 -4.02 -4.80
N PRO A 307 13.14 -3.08 -4.30
CA PRO A 307 12.71 -2.18 -3.25
C PRO A 307 11.42 -1.46 -3.67
N PRO A 308 10.43 -1.35 -2.78
CA PRO A 308 9.17 -0.68 -3.11
C PRO A 308 9.40 0.77 -3.50
N ILE A 309 8.69 1.23 -4.53
CA ILE A 309 8.51 2.66 -4.76
C ILE A 309 7.65 3.15 -3.59
N THR A 310 8.13 4.14 -2.84
CA THR A 310 7.41 4.69 -1.67
C THR A 310 7.07 6.17 -1.83
N VAL A 311 7.45 6.78 -2.95
CA VAL A 311 7.22 8.20 -3.29
C VAL A 311 6.91 8.31 -4.78
N GLY A 312 5.93 9.14 -5.14
CA GLY A 312 5.49 9.30 -6.53
C GLY A 312 4.45 8.25 -6.95
N ASN A 313 4.24 8.09 -8.26
CA ASN A 313 3.30 7.11 -8.79
C ASN A 313 3.85 5.70 -8.54
N LEU A 314 3.09 4.88 -7.82
CA LEU A 314 3.48 3.53 -7.44
C LEU A 314 3.28 2.52 -8.59
N ILE A 315 2.56 2.90 -9.65
CA ILE A 315 2.33 2.04 -10.82
C ILE A 315 3.55 2.07 -11.75
N GLN A 316 4.03 0.88 -12.12
CA GLN A 316 5.03 0.73 -13.17
C GLN A 316 4.38 0.74 -14.55
N ASN A 317 5.08 1.32 -15.54
CA ASN A 317 4.58 1.48 -16.89
C ASN A 317 3.18 2.13 -16.96
N PRO A 318 2.93 3.24 -16.24
CA PRO A 318 1.58 3.77 -16.05
C PRO A 318 0.88 4.17 -17.34
N SER A 319 1.62 4.60 -18.37
CA SER A 319 1.13 4.97 -19.69
C SER A 319 1.19 3.81 -20.71
N LEU A 320 1.43 2.58 -20.26
CA LEU A 320 1.34 1.35 -21.06
C LEU A 320 2.33 1.22 -22.26
N GLU A 321 3.19 2.19 -22.49
CA GLU A 321 4.08 2.28 -23.66
C GLU A 321 5.13 1.16 -23.75
N THR A 322 5.49 0.56 -22.61
CA THR A 322 6.44 -0.55 -22.60
C THR A 322 5.68 -1.85 -22.84
N ALA A 323 5.96 -2.55 -23.93
CA ALA A 323 5.37 -3.86 -24.19
C ALA A 323 5.85 -4.89 -23.15
N GLY A 324 4.94 -5.74 -22.69
CA GLY A 324 5.26 -6.86 -21.81
C GLY A 324 5.94 -8.02 -22.54
N PRO A 325 6.26 -9.11 -21.83
CA PRO A 325 6.81 -10.32 -22.44
C PRO A 325 5.92 -10.81 -23.60
N VAL A 326 6.58 -11.14 -24.71
CA VAL A 326 6.05 -11.23 -26.09
C VAL A 326 4.80 -12.11 -26.27
N ALA A 327 4.51 -13.03 -25.35
CA ALA A 327 3.42 -13.99 -25.49
C ALA A 327 2.03 -13.49 -25.00
N SER A 328 1.96 -12.41 -24.22
CA SER A 328 0.70 -11.91 -23.65
C SER A 328 -0.01 -10.84 -24.50
N GLY A 329 0.73 -10.10 -25.34
CA GLY A 329 0.20 -8.93 -26.06
C GLY A 329 -0.12 -7.72 -25.15
N LEU A 330 0.10 -7.84 -23.84
CA LEU A 330 -0.22 -6.84 -22.83
C LEU A 330 0.96 -5.90 -22.55
N PRO A 331 0.71 -4.71 -21.98
CA PRO A 331 1.75 -3.83 -21.46
C PRO A 331 2.57 -4.47 -20.33
N TYR A 332 3.85 -4.11 -20.24
CA TYR A 332 4.75 -4.54 -19.18
C TYR A 332 4.14 -4.19 -17.81
N CYS A 333 4.19 -5.14 -16.88
CA CYS A 333 3.62 -5.04 -15.55
C CYS A 333 2.10 -4.95 -15.43
N PHE A 334 1.35 -5.29 -16.49
CA PHE A 334 -0.10 -5.43 -16.44
C PHE A 334 -0.54 -6.85 -16.75
N ALA A 335 -1.68 -7.22 -16.17
CA ALA A 335 -2.35 -8.49 -16.38
C ALA A 335 -3.86 -8.27 -16.50
N ILE A 336 -4.53 -9.22 -17.14
CA ILE A 336 -5.99 -9.26 -17.21
C ILE A 336 -6.50 -9.84 -15.88
N GLY A 337 -7.42 -9.17 -15.20
CA GLY A 337 -8.23 -9.78 -14.14
C GLY A 337 -9.64 -10.04 -14.66
N SER A 338 -10.22 -11.20 -14.39
CA SER A 338 -11.61 -11.49 -14.75
C SER A 338 -12.21 -12.59 -13.86
N TYR A 339 -13.52 -12.51 -13.64
CA TYR A 339 -14.31 -13.61 -13.08
C TYR A 339 -15.74 -13.56 -13.65
N GLY A 340 -16.48 -14.66 -13.52
CA GLY A 340 -17.85 -14.76 -14.03
C GLY A 340 -17.92 -15.28 -15.47
N THR A 341 -19.00 -14.99 -16.18
CA THR A 341 -19.28 -15.57 -17.50
C THR A 341 -19.46 -14.46 -18.52
N GLN A 342 -18.40 -14.25 -19.29
CA GLN A 342 -18.28 -13.28 -20.37
C GLN A 342 -17.11 -13.66 -21.28
N THR A 343 -17.04 -13.03 -22.45
CA THR A 343 -15.86 -13.06 -23.32
C THR A 343 -15.24 -11.67 -23.34
N SER A 344 -13.98 -11.55 -22.94
CA SER A 344 -13.25 -10.28 -22.92
C SER A 344 -11.97 -10.37 -23.74
N THR A 345 -11.77 -9.44 -24.66
CA THR A 345 -10.57 -9.34 -25.50
C THR A 345 -9.82 -8.05 -25.22
N PHE A 346 -8.50 -8.11 -25.22
CA PHE A 346 -7.58 -7.01 -24.91
C PHE A 346 -6.70 -6.75 -26.14
N THR A 347 -6.65 -5.49 -26.58
CA THR A 347 -5.86 -5.05 -27.72
C THR A 347 -5.28 -3.65 -27.50
N ASN A 348 -4.01 -3.47 -27.82
CA ASN A 348 -3.41 -2.15 -27.93
C ASN A 348 -4.10 -1.30 -29.01
N VAL A 349 -4.40 -0.04 -28.69
CA VAL A 349 -4.97 0.95 -29.60
C VAL A 349 -4.17 2.25 -29.56
N SER A 350 -4.23 3.03 -30.65
CA SER A 350 -3.53 4.31 -30.81
C SER A 350 -4.48 5.39 -31.34
N PRO A 351 -4.34 6.66 -30.91
CA PRO A 351 -3.38 7.12 -29.91
C PRO A 351 -3.82 6.76 -28.48
N GLY A 352 -2.85 6.68 -27.57
CA GLY A 352 -3.08 6.69 -26.13
C GLY A 352 -3.69 8.02 -25.66
N HIS A 353 -4.03 8.11 -24.38
CA HIS A 353 -4.35 9.38 -23.77
C HIS A 353 -3.08 10.24 -23.68
N THR A 354 -1.99 9.66 -23.18
CA THR A 354 -0.64 10.16 -23.44
C THR A 354 0.14 9.14 -24.27
N GLY A 355 1.20 9.58 -24.95
CA GLY A 355 1.98 8.69 -25.80
C GLY A 355 1.20 8.10 -26.98
N ASN A 356 1.50 6.84 -27.32
CA ASN A 356 0.99 6.16 -28.50
C ASN A 356 0.11 4.95 -28.17
N VAL A 357 0.21 4.38 -26.98
CA VAL A 357 -0.40 3.11 -26.62
C VAL A 357 -1.45 3.31 -25.53
N ALA A 358 -2.65 2.79 -25.76
CA ALA A 358 -3.64 2.53 -24.73
C ALA A 358 -4.17 1.09 -24.87
N GLU A 359 -4.76 0.55 -23.81
CA GLU A 359 -5.30 -0.80 -23.83
C GLU A 359 -6.82 -0.77 -24.02
N GLN A 360 -7.34 -1.46 -25.03
CA GLN A 360 -8.77 -1.62 -25.25
C GLN A 360 -9.23 -3.01 -24.83
N MET A 361 -10.11 -3.06 -23.85
CA MET A 361 -10.92 -4.21 -23.51
C MET A 361 -12.28 -4.14 -24.24
N VAL A 362 -12.70 -5.25 -24.86
CA VAL A 362 -14.06 -5.45 -25.37
C VAL A 362 -14.68 -6.65 -24.67
N THR A 363 -15.80 -6.44 -23.99
CA THR A 363 -16.57 -7.48 -23.29
C THR A 363 -17.87 -7.76 -24.03
N THR A 364 -18.12 -9.04 -24.32
CA THR A 364 -19.33 -9.54 -24.99
C THR A 364 -19.86 -10.79 -24.29
N GLY A 365 -21.13 -11.15 -24.55
CA GLY A 365 -21.74 -12.34 -23.94
C GLY A 365 -21.86 -12.29 -22.41
N TYR A 366 -21.87 -11.10 -21.81
CA TYR A 366 -21.91 -10.91 -20.37
C TYR A 366 -23.17 -11.51 -19.73
N VAL A 367 -22.96 -12.34 -18.70
CA VAL A 367 -24.00 -12.88 -17.82
C VAL A 367 -23.76 -12.41 -16.38
N ASP A 368 -22.53 -12.58 -15.87
CA ASP A 368 -22.11 -12.17 -14.53
C ASP A 368 -20.60 -11.89 -14.44
N GLY A 369 -20.19 -11.26 -13.33
CA GLY A 369 -18.79 -11.00 -12.99
C GLY A 369 -18.20 -9.74 -13.62
N ASP A 370 -16.93 -9.77 -13.99
CA ASP A 370 -16.26 -8.64 -14.64
C ASP A 370 -14.96 -9.02 -15.40
N ALA A 371 -14.39 -8.06 -16.10
CA ALA A 371 -13.02 -8.10 -16.63
C ALA A 371 -12.34 -6.73 -16.50
N LYS A 372 -11.01 -6.71 -16.39
CA LYS A 372 -10.20 -5.51 -16.11
C LYS A 372 -8.74 -5.70 -16.50
N LEU A 373 -8.06 -4.59 -16.77
CA LEU A 373 -6.59 -4.53 -16.80
C LEU A 373 -6.10 -3.95 -15.46
N LEU A 374 -5.13 -4.61 -14.83
CA LEU A 374 -4.56 -4.22 -13.54
C LEU A 374 -3.06 -4.50 -13.48
N PRO A 375 -2.29 -3.84 -12.59
CA PRO A 375 -0.92 -4.22 -12.29
C PRO A 375 -0.84 -5.70 -11.90
N THR A 376 0.11 -6.44 -12.48
CA THR A 376 0.21 -7.89 -12.33
C THR A 376 0.17 -8.30 -10.85
N LEU A 377 -0.67 -9.30 -10.54
CA LEU A 377 -0.83 -9.86 -9.20
C LEU A 377 0.35 -10.78 -8.84
N ASP A 378 1.54 -10.23 -8.73
CA ASP A 378 2.79 -10.96 -8.52
C ASP A 378 3.32 -10.87 -7.08
N LEU A 379 4.56 -11.31 -6.83
CA LEU A 379 5.24 -11.24 -5.52
C LEU A 379 6.00 -9.92 -5.26
N GLY A 380 5.98 -8.99 -6.21
CA GLY A 380 6.52 -7.63 -6.06
C GLY A 380 7.34 -7.12 -7.25
N GLN A 381 7.31 -7.76 -8.42
CA GLN A 381 7.95 -7.21 -9.63
C GLN A 381 7.20 -5.96 -10.10
N CYS A 382 5.89 -6.06 -10.15
CA CYS A 382 4.97 -5.10 -10.74
C CYS A 382 3.93 -4.61 -9.74
N ALA A 383 3.49 -5.47 -8.82
CA ALA A 383 2.52 -5.10 -7.80
C ALA A 383 3.10 -4.04 -6.84
N PRO A 384 2.44 -2.88 -6.69
CA PRO A 384 2.78 -1.90 -5.67
C PRO A 384 2.74 -2.52 -4.27
N SER A 385 3.74 -2.18 -3.44
CA SER A 385 3.67 -2.52 -2.01
C SER A 385 2.59 -1.68 -1.32
N ALA A 386 1.98 -2.26 -0.29
CA ALA A 386 0.94 -1.61 0.50
C ALA A 386 1.27 -1.65 1.98
N THR A 387 0.95 -0.57 2.68
CA THR A 387 1.10 -0.44 4.12
C THR A 387 -0.28 -0.60 4.77
N PRO A 388 -0.50 -1.63 5.62
CA PRO A 388 -1.74 -1.77 6.37
C PRO A 388 -2.13 -0.49 7.12
N GLY A 389 -3.40 -0.11 7.03
CA GLY A 389 -3.95 1.10 7.65
C GLY A 389 -3.82 2.38 6.82
N HIS A 390 -3.01 2.41 5.75
CA HIS A 390 -2.94 3.55 4.83
C HIS A 390 -4.11 3.54 3.84
N THR A 391 -4.50 4.71 3.35
CA THR A 391 -5.43 4.85 2.21
C THR A 391 -4.61 5.13 0.96
N TYR A 392 -5.09 4.78 -0.23
CA TYR A 392 -4.40 5.04 -1.48
C TYR A 392 -5.31 5.79 -2.46
N GLN A 393 -4.84 6.92 -3.00
CA GLN A 393 -5.52 7.61 -4.10
C GLN A 393 -5.08 6.96 -5.41
N MET A 394 -6.05 6.65 -6.27
CA MET A 394 -5.81 5.97 -7.53
C MET A 394 -6.56 6.66 -8.67
N SER A 395 -6.00 6.62 -9.88
CA SER A 395 -6.64 7.15 -11.08
C SER A 395 -6.27 6.37 -12.33
N ALA A 396 -7.09 6.47 -13.37
CA ALA A 396 -6.80 5.99 -14.72
C ALA A 396 -7.67 6.78 -15.72
N TRP A 397 -7.16 7.00 -16.93
CA TRP A 397 -7.93 7.59 -18.03
C TRP A 397 -8.66 6.50 -18.80
N TYR A 398 -9.92 6.76 -19.19
CA TYR A 398 -10.73 5.78 -19.89
C TYR A 398 -11.68 6.37 -20.96
N LYS A 399 -12.05 5.52 -21.94
CA LYS A 399 -13.24 5.66 -22.80
C LYS A 399 -14.08 4.41 -22.61
N SER A 400 -15.39 4.52 -22.41
CA SER A 400 -16.25 3.34 -22.31
C SER A 400 -17.63 3.52 -22.92
N THR A 401 -18.20 2.43 -23.44
CA THR A 401 -19.61 2.34 -23.84
C THR A 401 -20.53 1.90 -22.70
N ALA A 402 -19.98 1.55 -21.53
CA ALA A 402 -20.70 1.06 -20.36
C ALA A 402 -20.15 1.70 -19.07
N SER A 403 -20.80 1.43 -17.92
CA SER A 403 -20.27 1.89 -16.64
C SER A 403 -19.07 1.04 -16.21
N THR A 404 -18.11 1.65 -15.51
CA THR A 404 -16.87 1.02 -15.03
C THR A 404 -16.63 1.39 -13.56
N GLN A 405 -15.83 0.64 -12.82
CA GLN A 405 -15.37 1.02 -11.46
C GLN A 405 -13.96 0.52 -11.23
N PHE A 406 -13.26 1.10 -10.25
CA PHE A 406 -12.04 0.50 -9.74
C PHE A 406 -12.39 -0.72 -8.90
N GLU A 407 -11.69 -1.82 -9.15
CA GLU A 407 -11.68 -2.98 -8.28
C GLU A 407 -10.30 -3.19 -7.69
N LEU A 408 -10.23 -3.44 -6.38
CA LEU A 408 -8.99 -3.50 -5.63
C LEU A 408 -8.75 -4.87 -5.04
N TYR A 409 -7.49 -5.26 -5.06
CA TYR A 409 -6.98 -6.46 -4.44
C TYR A 409 -5.86 -6.09 -3.49
N TYR A 410 -5.73 -6.85 -2.41
CA TYR A 410 -4.52 -6.84 -1.60
C TYR A 410 -3.91 -8.23 -1.56
N ARG A 411 -2.58 -8.29 -1.42
CA ARG A 411 -1.85 -9.53 -1.19
C ARG A 411 -1.58 -9.72 0.28
N THR A 412 -1.81 -10.91 0.82
CA THR A 412 -1.41 -11.26 2.19
C THR A 412 0.11 -11.50 2.27
N GLY A 413 0.67 -11.48 3.47
CA GLY A 413 2.09 -11.82 3.68
C GLY A 413 2.50 -13.23 3.21
N LEU A 414 1.55 -14.18 3.11
CA LEU A 414 1.79 -15.53 2.55
C LEU A 414 1.71 -15.58 1.02
N GLY A 415 1.24 -14.51 0.37
CA GLY A 415 1.16 -14.40 -1.09
C GLY A 415 -0.25 -14.47 -1.67
N THR A 416 -1.29 -14.77 -0.87
CA THR A 416 -2.67 -14.85 -1.37
C THR A 416 -3.17 -13.48 -1.84
N TRP A 417 -3.65 -13.38 -3.07
CA TRP A 417 -4.38 -12.20 -3.54
C TRP A 417 -5.85 -12.31 -3.20
N THR A 418 -6.37 -11.29 -2.51
CA THR A 418 -7.75 -11.25 -2.05
C THR A 418 -8.40 -9.99 -2.60
N TYR A 419 -9.59 -10.16 -3.19
CA TYR A 419 -10.45 -9.03 -3.45
C TYR A 419 -10.76 -8.30 -2.14
N TRP A 420 -10.69 -6.99 -2.22
CA TRP A 420 -10.87 -6.14 -1.07
C TRP A 420 -12.19 -5.40 -1.13
N THR A 421 -12.35 -4.60 -2.18
CA THR A 421 -13.40 -3.59 -2.30
C THR A 421 -13.42 -3.08 -3.74
N ALA A 422 -14.49 -2.37 -4.08
CA ALA A 422 -14.56 -1.59 -5.31
C ALA A 422 -14.93 -0.13 -5.02
N SER A 423 -14.62 0.76 -5.96
CA SER A 423 -15.15 2.11 -5.96
C SER A 423 -16.63 2.12 -6.35
N PRO A 424 -17.33 3.26 -6.19
CA PRO A 424 -18.58 3.49 -6.91
C PRO A 424 -18.39 3.41 -8.43
N LEU A 425 -19.50 3.20 -9.17
CA LEU A 425 -19.53 3.18 -10.63
C LEU A 425 -19.28 4.57 -11.22
N PHE A 426 -18.45 4.61 -12.26
CA PHE A 426 -18.25 5.71 -13.20
C PHE A 426 -19.07 5.45 -14.47
N ALA A 427 -19.62 6.49 -15.08
CA ALA A 427 -20.48 6.37 -16.25
C ALA A 427 -19.68 6.07 -17.54
N ALA A 428 -20.39 5.59 -18.57
CA ALA A 428 -19.84 5.49 -19.92
C ALA A 428 -19.34 6.85 -20.44
N ALA A 429 -18.28 6.83 -21.24
CA ALA A 429 -17.64 8.03 -21.79
C ALA A 429 -17.09 7.79 -23.20
N THR A 430 -17.52 8.60 -24.17
CA THR A 430 -17.02 8.51 -25.56
C THR A 430 -15.66 9.17 -25.75
N ASN A 431 -15.31 10.15 -24.90
CA ASN A 431 -14.02 10.82 -24.86
C ASN A 431 -13.20 10.37 -23.65
N TRP A 432 -11.88 10.55 -23.70
CA TRP A 432 -10.99 10.29 -22.58
C TRP A 432 -11.47 11.02 -21.32
N THR A 433 -11.71 10.26 -20.27
CA THR A 433 -12.23 10.72 -18.98
C THR A 433 -11.39 10.10 -17.86
N GLN A 434 -11.00 10.88 -16.86
CA GLN A 434 -10.22 10.35 -15.73
C GLN A 434 -11.16 9.82 -14.63
N ALA A 435 -11.02 8.53 -14.29
CA ALA A 435 -11.58 7.98 -13.07
C ALA A 435 -10.61 8.25 -11.92
N THR A 436 -11.11 8.62 -10.74
CA THR A 436 -10.29 8.82 -9.53
C THR A 436 -11.04 8.37 -8.29
N TRP A 437 -10.35 7.66 -7.39
CA TRP A 437 -10.93 7.19 -6.13
C TRP A 437 -9.86 7.07 -5.03
N THR A 438 -10.26 7.16 -3.77
CA THR A 438 -9.37 6.91 -2.61
C THR A 438 -9.89 5.70 -1.86
N SER A 439 -9.03 4.70 -1.64
CA SER A 439 -9.40 3.48 -0.97
C SER A 439 -9.75 3.74 0.52
N PRO A 440 -10.55 2.87 1.16
CA PRO A 440 -10.53 2.72 2.61
C PRO A 440 -9.11 2.37 3.12
N PRO A 441 -8.86 2.33 4.44
CA PRO A 441 -7.58 1.85 4.98
C PRO A 441 -7.31 0.40 4.57
N VAL A 442 -6.11 0.13 4.02
CA VAL A 442 -5.69 -1.21 3.60
C VAL A 442 -5.78 -2.20 4.77
N PRO A 443 -6.30 -3.42 4.58
CA PRO A 443 -6.48 -4.40 5.66
C PRO A 443 -5.18 -4.82 6.37
N ALA A 444 -5.32 -5.27 7.62
CA ALA A 444 -4.21 -5.86 8.37
C ALA A 444 -3.65 -7.11 7.65
N GLY A 445 -2.31 -7.27 7.66
CA GLY A 445 -1.64 -8.40 7.03
C GLY A 445 -1.45 -8.27 5.51
N ALA A 446 -1.90 -7.16 4.91
CA ALA A 446 -1.61 -6.83 3.52
C ALA A 446 -0.12 -6.49 3.33
N SER A 447 0.47 -6.95 2.23
CA SER A 447 1.84 -6.65 1.80
C SER A 447 1.90 -5.90 0.46
N ALA A 448 0.82 -5.97 -0.34
CA ALA A 448 0.75 -5.33 -1.67
C ALA A 448 -0.69 -4.96 -2.01
N ILE A 449 -0.87 -4.05 -2.97
CA ILE A 449 -2.16 -3.60 -3.50
C ILE A 449 -2.11 -3.63 -5.04
N SER A 450 -3.21 -3.99 -5.67
CA SER A 450 -3.41 -3.83 -7.12
C SER A 450 -4.81 -3.29 -7.39
N MET A 451 -4.97 -2.58 -8.51
CA MET A 451 -6.23 -1.97 -8.90
C MET A 451 -6.42 -1.99 -10.42
N GLY A 452 -7.67 -2.04 -10.88
CA GLY A 452 -8.00 -1.92 -12.30
C GLY A 452 -9.40 -1.39 -12.53
N LEU A 453 -9.61 -0.70 -13.65
CA LEU A 453 -10.95 -0.35 -14.12
C LEU A 453 -11.57 -1.56 -14.82
N ASN A 454 -12.82 -1.86 -14.46
CA ASN A 454 -13.50 -3.04 -14.96
C ASN A 454 -14.68 -2.77 -15.89
N LEU A 455 -15.10 -3.80 -16.63
CA LEU A 455 -16.40 -3.89 -17.26
C LEU A 455 -17.21 -5.00 -16.60
N LEU A 456 -18.40 -4.62 -16.13
CA LEU A 456 -19.42 -5.48 -15.53
C LEU A 456 -20.68 -5.56 -16.41
N SER A 457 -20.50 -5.39 -17.73
CA SER A 457 -21.53 -5.58 -18.75
C SER A 457 -20.88 -5.69 -20.14
N ASN A 458 -21.67 -6.01 -21.17
CA ASN A 458 -21.22 -5.88 -22.56
C ASN A 458 -20.80 -4.42 -22.85
N GLY A 459 -19.69 -4.26 -23.56
CA GLY A 459 -19.20 -2.95 -23.96
C GLY A 459 -17.71 -2.92 -24.26
N THR A 460 -17.21 -1.73 -24.57
CA THR A 460 -15.79 -1.46 -24.76
C THR A 460 -15.30 -0.55 -23.64
N LEU A 461 -14.08 -0.79 -23.16
CA LEU A 461 -13.35 0.05 -22.20
C LEU A 461 -11.92 0.20 -22.71
N VAL A 462 -11.52 1.42 -23.07
CA VAL A 462 -10.12 1.75 -23.38
C VAL A 462 -9.54 2.45 -22.16
N THR A 463 -8.37 2.04 -21.68
CA THR A 463 -7.69 2.59 -20.49
C THR A 463 -6.26 3.00 -20.77
N ASP A 464 -5.79 4.01 -20.05
CA ASP A 464 -4.41 4.50 -20.10
C ASP A 464 -4.06 5.31 -18.83
N ASP A 465 -2.78 5.65 -18.65
CA ASP A 465 -2.28 6.58 -17.62
C ASP A 465 -2.73 6.24 -16.19
N TYR A 466 -2.44 5.01 -15.76
CA TYR A 466 -2.73 4.53 -14.42
C TYR A 466 -1.87 5.22 -13.37
N ALA A 467 -2.47 5.57 -12.24
CA ALA A 467 -1.73 6.09 -11.10
C ALA A 467 -2.24 5.56 -9.76
N LEU A 468 -1.32 5.40 -8.83
CA LEU A 468 -1.57 5.02 -7.44
C LEU A 468 -0.61 5.79 -6.55
N TYR A 469 -1.13 6.42 -5.51
CA TYR A 469 -0.38 7.20 -4.53
C TYR A 469 -0.81 6.81 -3.13
N ASP A 470 0.16 6.63 -2.23
CA ASP A 470 -0.13 6.53 -0.80
C ASP A 470 -0.70 7.87 -0.30
N SER A 471 -1.94 7.85 0.19
CA SER A 471 -2.70 9.05 0.55
C SER A 471 -2.67 9.40 2.04
N ILE A 472 -1.80 8.75 2.83
CA ILE A 472 -1.18 9.43 3.98
C ILE A 472 -0.10 10.38 3.45
N SER A 473 -0.59 11.40 2.74
CA SER A 473 0.00 12.72 2.46
C SER A 473 -0.80 13.45 1.34
N VAL A 474 -2.08 13.85 1.54
CA VAL A 474 -2.73 14.82 0.61
C VAL A 474 -2.55 16.26 1.07
N ALA A 475 -2.00 17.10 0.19
CA ALA A 475 -1.91 18.52 0.46
C ALA A 475 -3.32 19.14 0.37
N SER A 476 -3.55 20.17 1.17
CA SER A 476 -4.88 20.67 1.50
C SER A 476 -4.90 22.19 1.51
N THR A 477 -6.03 22.79 1.13
CA THR A 477 -6.18 24.25 1.13
C THR A 477 -6.93 24.70 2.36
N PHE A 478 -6.56 25.88 2.86
CA PHE A 478 -7.17 26.44 4.05
C PHE A 478 -8.45 27.22 3.69
N LYS A 479 -9.52 26.96 4.44
CA LYS A 479 -10.73 27.78 4.46
C LYS A 479 -10.84 28.44 5.81
N SER A 480 -10.72 29.77 5.81
CA SER A 480 -11.00 30.56 7.00
C SER A 480 -12.51 30.59 7.27
N MET A 481 -12.88 30.71 8.53
CA MET A 481 -14.26 30.90 8.94
C MET A 481 -14.34 31.88 10.10
N THR A 482 -15.53 32.41 10.35
CA THR A 482 -15.79 33.14 11.60
C THR A 482 -15.57 32.18 12.77
N PRO A 483 -14.73 32.54 13.76
CA PRO A 483 -14.45 31.69 14.91
C PRO A 483 -15.70 31.08 15.53
N THR A 484 -15.78 29.74 15.53
CA THR A 484 -16.96 28.99 15.96
C THR A 484 -16.59 27.95 17.01
N ARG A 485 -17.31 27.94 18.14
CA ARG A 485 -17.06 27.02 19.24
C ARG A 485 -17.61 25.63 18.95
N LEU A 486 -16.73 24.62 18.89
CA LEU A 486 -17.13 23.21 18.69
C LEU A 486 -16.97 22.35 19.95
N LEU A 487 -16.20 22.82 20.94
CA LEU A 487 -16.07 22.17 22.24
C LEU A 487 -16.09 23.22 23.34
N ASP A 488 -16.84 22.92 24.41
CA ASP A 488 -16.83 23.69 25.66
C ASP A 488 -17.15 22.77 26.83
N THR A 489 -16.12 22.22 27.47
CA THR A 489 -16.35 21.27 28.57
C THR A 489 -16.86 21.96 29.83
N ARG A 490 -16.96 23.29 29.90
CA ARG A 490 -17.61 23.97 31.02
C ARG A 490 -19.12 23.69 31.07
N ASN A 491 -19.69 23.33 29.92
CA ASN A 491 -21.09 22.92 29.79
C ASN A 491 -21.26 21.39 29.94
N SER A 492 -20.18 20.67 30.23
CA SER A 492 -20.16 19.22 30.44
C SER A 492 -19.16 18.85 31.54
N ALA A 493 -18.66 17.61 31.57
CA ALA A 493 -17.67 17.20 32.56
C ALA A 493 -16.28 17.75 32.21
N ALA A 494 -15.57 18.27 33.21
CA ALA A 494 -14.16 18.63 33.05
C ALA A 494 -13.33 17.40 32.68
N VAL A 495 -12.31 17.59 31.85
CA VAL A 495 -11.43 16.49 31.43
C VAL A 495 -10.54 16.13 32.60
N GLY A 496 -10.73 14.93 33.15
CA GLY A 496 -10.03 14.44 34.33
C GLY A 496 -8.54 14.13 34.10
N PRO A 497 -7.85 13.65 35.15
CA PRO A 497 -6.42 13.32 35.08
C PRO A 497 -6.13 12.25 34.03
N ASN A 498 -5.16 12.49 33.14
CA ASN A 498 -4.86 11.60 32.01
C ASN A 498 -6.10 11.23 31.17
N GLY A 499 -7.11 12.11 31.15
CA GLY A 499 -8.36 11.91 30.44
C GLY A 499 -8.32 12.45 29.01
N THR A 500 -9.25 11.98 28.19
CA THR A 500 -9.46 12.49 26.83
C THR A 500 -10.87 13.03 26.64
N VAL A 501 -11.02 13.93 25.67
CA VAL A 501 -12.31 14.34 25.13
C VAL A 501 -12.17 14.50 23.62
N SER A 502 -13.15 14.01 22.86
CA SER A 502 -13.18 14.17 21.40
C SER A 502 -14.37 15.03 20.98
N PHE A 503 -14.19 15.85 19.95
CA PHE A 503 -15.24 16.69 19.40
C PHE A 503 -15.34 16.53 17.87
N GLN A 504 -16.56 16.66 17.35
CA GLN A 504 -16.82 16.56 15.92
C GLN A 504 -16.33 17.81 15.19
N VAL A 505 -15.57 17.59 14.12
CA VAL A 505 -15.08 18.65 13.23
C VAL A 505 -15.70 18.47 11.85
N GLY A 506 -15.44 17.33 11.21
CA GLY A 506 -16.03 17.01 9.91
C GLY A 506 -17.55 16.95 10.02
N GLY A 507 -18.25 17.73 9.21
CA GLY A 507 -19.72 17.81 9.20
C GLY A 507 -20.32 18.71 10.28
N ALA A 508 -19.52 19.40 11.10
CA ALA A 508 -20.00 20.32 12.13
C ALA A 508 -19.93 21.78 11.66
N SER A 509 -20.96 22.58 11.99
CA SER A 509 -20.94 24.06 11.81
C SER A 509 -20.50 24.57 10.42
N GLY A 510 -20.89 23.85 9.36
CA GLY A 510 -20.53 24.20 7.97
C GLY A 510 -19.16 23.70 7.51
N ILE A 511 -18.41 22.98 8.36
CA ILE A 511 -17.17 22.31 8.00
C ILE A 511 -17.50 21.02 7.21
N PRO A 512 -16.90 20.81 6.02
CA PRO A 512 -17.09 19.59 5.25
C PRO A 512 -16.67 18.32 6.01
N ALA A 513 -17.37 17.21 5.77
CA ALA A 513 -17.08 15.92 6.42
C ALA A 513 -15.67 15.38 6.13
N ASN A 514 -15.10 15.73 4.98
CA ASN A 514 -13.78 15.31 4.52
C ASN A 514 -12.65 16.31 4.87
N ALA A 515 -12.84 17.17 5.87
CA ALA A 515 -11.76 18.03 6.35
C ALA A 515 -10.54 17.18 6.73
N SER A 516 -9.36 17.51 6.18
CA SER A 516 -8.11 16.75 6.41
C SER A 516 -7.39 17.20 7.68
N ALA A 517 -7.53 18.48 8.03
CA ALA A 517 -7.01 19.08 9.25
C ALA A 517 -7.91 20.25 9.67
N VAL A 518 -7.75 20.71 10.91
CA VAL A 518 -8.49 21.83 11.46
C VAL A 518 -7.58 22.77 12.22
N THR A 519 -7.85 24.07 12.10
CA THR A 519 -7.18 25.13 12.87
C THR A 519 -8.16 25.73 13.89
N PHE A 520 -7.81 25.65 15.17
CA PHE A 520 -8.66 26.15 16.25
C PHE A 520 -7.85 26.74 17.40
N ASN A 521 -8.43 27.72 18.08
CA ASN A 521 -7.87 28.24 19.32
C ASN A 521 -8.28 27.32 20.48
N LEU A 522 -7.31 26.66 21.10
CA LEU A 522 -7.51 25.79 22.25
C LEU A 522 -7.32 26.61 23.53
N THR A 523 -8.38 26.76 24.33
CA THR A 523 -8.31 27.42 25.63
C THR A 523 -8.43 26.40 26.76
N VAL A 524 -7.47 26.43 27.67
CA VAL A 524 -7.54 25.74 28.96
C VAL A 524 -8.06 26.71 30.00
N ALA A 525 -9.08 26.29 30.76
CA ALA A 525 -9.68 27.07 31.83
C ALA A 525 -9.83 26.23 33.11
N ASN A 526 -9.71 26.90 34.27
CA ASN A 526 -9.82 26.30 35.59
C ASN A 526 -9.01 24.99 35.78
N PRO A 527 -7.76 24.88 35.31
CA PRO A 527 -6.95 23.71 35.58
C PRO A 527 -6.66 23.62 37.08
N THR A 528 -6.66 22.40 37.61
CA THR A 528 -6.44 22.14 39.06
C THR A 528 -5.02 21.64 39.38
N SER A 529 -4.24 21.27 38.36
CA SER A 529 -2.86 20.83 38.46
C SER A 529 -2.05 21.39 37.29
N ASN A 530 -0.72 21.46 37.43
CA ASN A 530 0.17 21.67 36.29
C ASN A 530 0.00 20.54 35.28
N GLY A 531 0.07 20.86 33.98
CA GLY A 531 0.05 19.88 32.90
C GLY A 531 0.03 20.51 31.52
N PHE A 532 -0.32 19.71 30.53
CA PHE A 532 -0.48 20.14 29.15
C PHE A 532 -1.63 19.43 28.46
N VAL A 533 -2.05 19.97 27.30
CA VAL A 533 -2.99 19.30 26.39
C VAL A 533 -2.30 18.92 25.09
N THR A 534 -2.60 17.73 24.59
CA THR A 534 -2.20 17.24 23.26
C THR A 534 -3.44 17.05 22.40
N ALA A 535 -3.45 17.60 21.19
CA ALA A 535 -4.47 17.41 20.17
C ALA A 535 -3.99 16.43 19.10
N TYR A 536 -4.82 15.48 18.69
CA TYR A 536 -4.49 14.47 17.67
C TYR A 536 -5.74 13.92 16.97
N PRO A 537 -5.63 13.35 15.75
CA PRO A 537 -6.77 12.76 15.06
C PRO A 537 -7.37 11.61 15.86
N SER A 538 -8.70 11.60 16.00
CA SER A 538 -9.41 10.48 16.65
C SER A 538 -9.16 9.16 15.91
N GLY A 539 -9.19 8.05 16.66
CA GLY A 539 -8.85 6.72 16.15
C GLY A 539 -7.34 6.43 16.05
N THR A 540 -6.47 7.37 16.42
CA THR A 540 -5.00 7.19 16.45
C THR A 540 -4.44 7.19 17.87
N ALA A 541 -3.19 6.74 18.04
CA ALA A 541 -2.48 6.82 19.32
C ALA A 541 -2.07 8.27 19.63
N ALA A 542 -2.17 8.67 20.91
CA ALA A 542 -1.78 10.01 21.34
C ALA A 542 -0.26 10.23 21.13
N PRO A 543 0.15 11.30 20.41
CA PRO A 543 1.57 11.59 20.19
C PRO A 543 2.23 12.16 21.45
N ALA A 544 3.56 12.03 21.56
CA ALA A 544 4.35 12.56 22.68
C ALA A 544 4.67 14.08 22.54
N THR A 545 3.72 14.84 22.00
CA THR A 545 3.81 16.29 21.75
C THR A 545 2.90 17.05 22.71
N SER A 546 3.08 18.37 22.83
CA SER A 546 2.17 19.22 23.62
C SER A 546 1.76 20.45 22.82
N ASN A 547 0.47 20.78 22.82
CA ASN A 547 -0.04 21.99 22.20
C ASN A 547 -0.07 23.16 23.18
N ILE A 548 -0.56 22.95 24.41
CA ILE A 548 -0.66 24.03 25.40
C ILE A 548 -0.27 23.56 26.80
N ASN A 549 0.54 24.36 27.51
CA ASN A 549 1.01 24.11 28.87
C ASN A 549 0.37 25.10 29.83
N TYR A 550 0.04 24.64 31.04
CA TYR A 550 -0.68 25.46 32.02
C TYR A 550 -0.33 25.09 33.45
N ALA A 551 -0.55 26.06 34.34
CA ALA A 551 -0.49 25.93 35.79
C ALA A 551 -1.89 26.10 36.41
N PRO A 552 -2.11 25.66 37.67
CA PRO A 552 -3.41 25.76 38.33
C PRO A 552 -4.01 27.17 38.31
N GLY A 553 -5.30 27.27 38.04
CA GLY A 553 -6.06 28.53 38.00
C GLY A 553 -5.79 29.43 36.78
N GLN A 554 -4.91 29.04 35.85
CA GLN A 554 -4.66 29.82 34.65
C GLN A 554 -5.80 29.70 33.61
N ILE A 555 -5.97 30.76 32.82
CA ILE A 555 -6.76 30.74 31.59
C ILE A 555 -5.79 31.07 30.46
N VAL A 556 -5.43 30.06 29.67
CA VAL A 556 -4.43 30.20 28.61
C VAL A 556 -4.96 29.65 27.29
N PRO A 557 -4.83 30.40 26.18
CA PRO A 557 -5.09 29.91 24.83
C PRO A 557 -3.81 29.65 24.03
N ASN A 558 -3.89 28.74 23.05
CA ASN A 558 -2.91 28.59 21.98
C ASN A 558 -3.62 28.13 20.69
N LEU A 559 -3.18 28.63 19.54
CA LEU A 559 -3.66 28.13 18.24
C LEU A 559 -3.13 26.72 17.98
N VAL A 560 -3.96 25.86 17.38
CA VAL A 560 -3.63 24.47 17.06
C VAL A 560 -4.06 24.19 15.63
N THR A 561 -3.15 23.61 14.83
CA THR A 561 -3.49 22.93 13.57
C THR A 561 -3.19 21.45 13.72
N VAL A 562 -4.17 20.59 13.45
CA VAL A 562 -4.05 19.13 13.66
C VAL A 562 -4.87 18.35 12.63
N PRO A 563 -4.43 17.14 12.20
CA PRO A 563 -5.26 16.28 11.36
C PRO A 563 -6.61 15.95 12.00
N VAL A 564 -7.62 15.73 11.18
CA VAL A 564 -8.94 15.23 11.60
C VAL A 564 -8.95 13.71 11.40
N GLY A 565 -9.46 12.95 12.38
CA GLY A 565 -9.58 11.49 12.29
C GLY A 565 -10.56 11.04 11.20
N SER A 566 -10.50 9.77 10.80
CA SER A 566 -11.41 9.21 9.78
C SER A 566 -12.89 9.23 10.18
N ASP A 567 -13.17 9.36 11.48
CA ASP A 567 -14.51 9.57 12.05
C ASP A 567 -14.93 11.06 12.08
N GLY A 568 -14.12 11.95 11.51
CA GLY A 568 -14.34 13.39 11.46
C GLY A 568 -14.04 14.10 12.78
N LYS A 569 -13.35 13.47 13.75
CA LYS A 569 -13.12 14.03 15.09
C LYS A 569 -11.66 14.37 15.38
N VAL A 570 -11.48 15.29 16.32
CA VAL A 570 -10.19 15.55 17.00
C VAL A 570 -10.32 15.14 18.46
N THR A 571 -9.26 14.53 18.99
CA THR A 571 -9.16 14.16 20.40
C THR A 571 -8.17 15.07 21.13
N LEU A 572 -8.56 15.54 22.32
CA LEU A 572 -7.74 16.31 23.24
C LEU A 572 -7.42 15.47 24.47
N PHE A 573 -6.14 15.32 24.80
CA PHE A 573 -5.65 14.59 25.96
C PHE A 573 -5.11 15.55 27.04
N ASN A 574 -5.63 15.46 28.26
CA ASN A 574 -5.14 16.19 29.43
C ASN A 574 -4.10 15.35 30.18
N SER A 575 -2.83 15.78 30.20
CA SER A 575 -1.74 15.05 30.87
C SER A 575 -1.59 15.32 32.37
N SER A 576 -2.36 16.25 32.92
CA SER A 576 -2.23 16.66 34.33
C SER A 576 -2.72 15.57 35.29
N ARG A 577 -2.30 15.67 36.56
CA ARG A 577 -2.86 14.87 37.67
C ARG A 577 -4.19 15.42 38.21
N GLY A 578 -4.70 16.50 37.61
CA GLY A 578 -5.95 17.16 37.98
C GLY A 578 -6.91 17.21 36.79
N SER A 579 -8.01 17.92 36.97
CA SER A 579 -8.94 18.25 35.87
C SER A 579 -8.64 19.61 35.24
N ALA A 580 -9.09 19.78 34.00
CA ALA A 580 -9.09 21.03 33.28
C ALA A 580 -10.34 21.16 32.39
N GLN A 581 -10.80 22.39 32.19
CA GLN A 581 -11.83 22.69 31.20
C GLN A 581 -11.17 23.04 29.86
N LEU A 582 -11.63 22.42 28.77
CA LEU A 582 -11.12 22.60 27.42
C LEU A 582 -12.19 23.23 26.53
N ILE A 583 -11.79 24.26 25.80
CA ILE A 583 -12.64 24.98 24.86
C ILE A 583 -11.92 25.01 23.51
N ALA A 584 -12.61 24.66 22.43
CA ALA A 584 -12.07 24.71 21.07
C ALA A 584 -12.94 25.63 20.21
N ASP A 585 -12.37 26.79 19.85
CA ASP A 585 -12.97 27.76 18.94
C ASP A 585 -12.27 27.65 17.56
N VAL A 586 -12.95 27.05 16.58
CA VAL A 586 -12.42 26.79 15.24
C VAL A 586 -12.40 28.06 14.40
N SER A 587 -11.23 28.45 13.87
CA SER A 587 -11.03 29.62 13.02
C SER A 587 -10.86 29.28 11.54
N GLY A 588 -10.66 28.01 11.22
CA GLY A 588 -10.65 27.50 9.85
C GLY A 588 -10.33 26.02 9.79
N TYR A 589 -10.41 25.47 8.59
CA TYR A 589 -10.17 24.06 8.35
C TYR A 589 -9.44 23.87 7.03
N TYR A 590 -8.77 22.73 6.92
CA TYR A 590 -8.15 22.28 5.70
C TYR A 590 -9.02 21.22 5.06
N VAL A 591 -9.25 21.39 3.76
CA VAL A 591 -9.88 20.36 2.93
C VAL A 591 -8.86 19.87 1.92
N PRO A 592 -8.82 18.55 1.63
CA PRO A 592 -8.02 18.00 0.55
C PRO A 592 -8.13 18.89 -0.68
N ALA A 593 -7.00 19.36 -1.20
CA ALA A 593 -6.98 20.33 -2.27
C ALA A 593 -7.45 19.66 -3.56
N ALA A 594 -8.46 20.21 -4.23
CA ALA A 594 -8.52 20.09 -5.68
C ALA A 594 -7.40 20.94 -6.28
N THR A 595 -6.96 20.64 -7.50
CA THR A 595 -5.87 21.30 -8.25
C THR A 595 -5.99 22.83 -8.41
N SER A 596 -7.05 23.46 -7.89
CA SER A 596 -7.26 24.91 -7.83
C SER A 596 -8.23 25.28 -6.70
N SER A 597 -7.72 25.81 -5.57
CA SER A 597 -8.60 26.32 -4.50
C SER A 597 -8.02 27.56 -3.83
N PRO A 598 -8.83 28.64 -3.64
CA PRO A 598 -8.44 29.74 -2.76
C PRO A 598 -8.08 29.17 -1.38
N GLY A 599 -6.97 29.63 -0.78
CA GLY A 599 -6.45 29.03 0.46
C GLY A 599 -5.07 28.39 0.37
N GLU A 600 -4.32 28.68 -0.71
CA GLU A 600 -2.86 28.46 -0.76
C GLU A 600 -2.17 29.44 0.20
N PHE A 601 -1.29 28.90 1.05
CA PHE A 601 -0.51 29.69 1.97
C PHE A 601 0.77 30.18 1.31
N GLN A 602 0.98 31.49 1.34
CA GLN A 602 2.22 32.12 0.93
C GLN A 602 3.00 32.50 2.18
N PRO A 603 4.00 31.69 2.58
CA PRO A 603 4.84 31.99 3.73
C PRO A 603 5.69 33.23 3.42
N MET A 604 5.86 34.10 4.41
CA MET A 604 6.78 35.23 4.30
C MET A 604 7.69 35.31 5.52
N THR A 605 8.85 35.94 5.34
CA THR A 605 9.68 36.31 6.49
C THR A 605 8.85 37.23 7.39
N PRO A 606 8.72 36.96 8.70
CA PRO A 606 7.86 37.73 9.58
C PRO A 606 8.11 39.25 9.51
N SER A 607 7.04 40.04 9.36
CA SER A 607 7.10 41.50 9.21
C SER A 607 6.03 42.21 10.04
N ARG A 608 6.35 43.36 10.62
CA ARG A 608 5.43 44.10 11.50
C ARG A 608 4.48 45.00 10.71
N PHE A 609 3.18 44.76 10.86
CA PHE A 609 2.11 45.51 10.17
C PHE A 609 1.38 46.48 11.08
N LEU A 610 1.37 46.21 12.39
CA LEU A 610 0.78 47.10 13.40
C LEU A 610 1.68 47.17 14.62
N ASP A 611 1.88 48.39 15.13
CA ASP A 611 2.50 48.65 16.41
C ASP A 611 1.87 49.88 17.07
N THR A 612 0.86 49.64 17.91
CA THR A 612 0.16 50.75 18.59
C THR A 612 0.99 51.42 19.68
N ARG A 613 2.17 50.87 20.03
CA ARG A 613 3.11 51.58 20.93
C ARG A 613 3.63 52.89 20.32
N ASN A 614 3.61 52.97 18.99
CA ASN A 614 4.00 54.15 18.23
C ASN A 614 2.80 55.05 17.89
N SER A 615 1.60 54.70 18.36
CA SER A 615 0.36 55.45 18.19
C SER A 615 -0.49 55.40 19.46
N ALA A 616 -1.80 55.60 19.37
CA ALA A 616 -2.68 55.56 20.54
C ALA A 616 -2.95 54.11 20.97
N ALA A 617 -2.86 53.86 22.28
CA ALA A 617 -3.28 52.59 22.86
C ALA A 617 -4.79 52.35 22.62
N VAL A 618 -5.18 51.09 22.44
CA VAL A 618 -6.56 50.72 22.13
C VAL A 618 -7.39 50.82 23.41
N ALA A 619 -8.39 51.71 23.41
CA ALA A 619 -9.29 51.96 24.54
C ALA A 619 -10.11 50.70 24.93
N PRO A 620 -10.64 50.63 26.16
CA PRO A 620 -11.55 49.54 26.56
C PRO A 620 -12.80 49.56 25.68
N GLY A 621 -13.18 48.39 25.15
CA GLY A 621 -14.25 48.28 24.16
C GLY A 621 -13.90 48.86 22.77
N GLY A 622 -12.68 49.37 22.59
CA GLY A 622 -12.21 49.97 21.36
C GLY A 622 -11.67 48.95 20.35
N THR A 623 -11.48 49.43 19.13
CA THR A 623 -10.90 48.66 18.02
C THR A 623 -9.77 49.41 17.35
N VAL A 624 -8.87 48.66 16.71
CA VAL A 624 -7.88 49.18 15.76
C VAL A 624 -7.82 48.25 14.57
N SER A 625 -7.66 48.79 13.37
CA SER A 625 -7.55 48.00 12.15
C SER A 625 -6.24 48.31 11.43
N PHE A 626 -5.65 47.30 10.81
CA PHE A 626 -4.44 47.45 9.99
C PHE A 626 -4.67 46.88 8.59
N GLN A 627 -4.01 47.48 7.60
CA GLN A 627 -4.09 47.05 6.20
C GLN A 627 -3.21 45.81 5.99
N VAL A 628 -3.77 44.79 5.37
CA VAL A 628 -3.05 43.57 4.96
C VAL A 628 -2.90 43.55 3.44
N GLY A 629 -4.03 43.65 2.73
CA GLY A 629 -4.03 43.62 1.27
C GLY A 629 -3.28 44.81 0.68
N GLY A 630 -2.35 44.56 -0.24
CA GLY A 630 -1.54 45.59 -0.91
C GLY A 630 -0.34 46.09 -0.11
N VAL A 631 0.00 45.48 1.03
CA VAL A 631 1.10 45.89 1.91
C VAL A 631 2.24 44.88 1.85
N SER A 632 3.50 45.35 1.79
CA SER A 632 4.70 44.51 1.87
C SER A 632 4.72 43.32 0.89
N GLY A 633 4.20 43.51 -0.32
CA GLY A 633 4.13 42.48 -1.36
C GLY A 633 2.92 41.55 -1.27
N ILE A 634 2.07 41.69 -0.25
CA ILE A 634 0.82 40.94 -0.15
C ILE A 634 -0.18 41.47 -1.20
N PRO A 635 -0.80 40.60 -2.02
CA PRO A 635 -1.82 41.01 -2.97
C PRO A 635 -2.99 41.76 -2.31
N ALA A 636 -3.66 42.64 -3.05
CA ALA A 636 -4.81 43.40 -2.54
C ALA A 636 -5.96 42.49 -2.06
N ASN A 637 -6.16 41.36 -2.74
CA ASN A 637 -7.24 40.41 -2.49
C ASN A 637 -6.69 39.11 -1.86
N VAL A 638 -6.58 39.08 -0.54
CA VAL A 638 -6.24 37.87 0.24
C VAL A 638 -7.44 37.42 1.07
N SER A 639 -7.56 36.11 1.30
CA SER A 639 -8.71 35.52 1.99
C SER A 639 -8.52 35.45 3.50
N ALA A 640 -7.29 35.21 3.95
CA ALA A 640 -6.92 35.18 5.34
C ALA A 640 -5.44 35.57 5.53
N VAL A 641 -5.08 35.89 6.76
CA VAL A 641 -3.71 36.22 7.14
C VAL A 641 -3.33 35.46 8.41
N THR A 642 -2.10 34.97 8.45
CA THR A 642 -1.50 34.40 9.66
C THR A 642 -0.50 35.39 10.24
N PHE A 643 -0.71 35.77 11.49
CA PHE A 643 0.18 36.69 12.19
C PHE A 643 0.26 36.35 13.67
N ASN A 644 1.37 36.73 14.29
CA ASN A 644 1.48 36.70 15.73
C ASN A 644 0.83 37.96 16.31
N PHE A 645 -0.23 37.79 17.11
CA PHE A 645 -0.92 38.88 17.79
C PHE A 645 -0.37 39.02 19.20
N THR A 646 0.32 40.13 19.49
CA THR A 646 0.84 40.42 20.82
C THR A 646 0.07 41.54 21.49
N VAL A 647 -0.39 41.29 22.71
CA VAL A 647 -0.83 42.34 23.64
C VAL A 647 0.34 42.75 24.52
N ALA A 648 0.58 44.05 24.61
CA ALA A 648 1.62 44.66 25.43
C ALA A 648 1.03 45.78 26.30
N ASN A 649 1.62 45.98 27.48
CA ASN A 649 1.25 47.02 28.45
C ASN A 649 -0.28 47.16 28.69
N PRO A 650 -1.06 46.07 28.86
CA PRO A 650 -2.48 46.20 29.18
C PRO A 650 -2.66 46.78 30.59
N THR A 651 -3.52 47.79 30.75
CA THR A 651 -3.74 48.45 32.06
C THR A 651 -4.87 47.81 32.88
N SER A 652 -5.58 46.83 32.31
CA SER A 652 -6.59 46.00 32.96
C SER A 652 -6.48 44.57 32.42
N PHE A 653 -6.95 43.59 33.19
CA PHE A 653 -7.22 42.25 32.65
C PHE A 653 -8.25 42.34 31.52
N GLY A 654 -8.23 41.38 30.61
CA GLY A 654 -9.18 41.31 29.51
C GLY A 654 -8.84 40.24 28.49
N PHE A 655 -9.47 40.35 27.33
CA PHE A 655 -9.21 39.50 26.18
C PHE A 655 -9.08 40.36 24.93
N ALA A 656 -8.49 39.78 23.88
CA ALA A 656 -8.50 40.39 22.56
C ALA A 656 -9.08 39.44 21.51
N THR A 657 -9.75 40.03 20.53
CA THR A 657 -10.36 39.32 19.40
C THR A 657 -9.90 39.96 18.10
N ALA A 658 -9.40 39.14 17.18
CA ALA A 658 -9.07 39.51 15.81
C ALA A 658 -10.15 38.97 14.86
N TYR A 659 -10.59 39.80 13.92
CA TYR A 659 -11.64 39.45 12.97
C TYR A 659 -11.56 40.30 11.69
N ALA A 660 -12.22 39.86 10.64
CA ALA A 660 -12.29 40.59 9.38
C ALA A 660 -12.92 41.98 9.59
N SER A 661 -12.29 43.02 9.09
CA SER A 661 -12.87 44.37 9.09
C SER A 661 -14.21 44.39 8.36
N GLY A 662 -15.14 45.21 8.85
CA GLY A 662 -16.51 45.30 8.32
C GLY A 662 -17.45 44.16 8.70
N THR A 663 -17.02 43.20 9.53
CA THR A 663 -17.86 42.08 10.01
C THR A 663 -18.25 42.21 11.48
N ALA A 664 -19.29 41.48 11.90
CA ALA A 664 -19.67 41.40 13.31
C ALA A 664 -18.58 40.71 14.13
N ARG A 665 -18.25 41.26 15.29
CA ARG A 665 -17.23 40.70 16.18
C ARG A 665 -17.65 39.30 16.67
N PRO A 666 -16.80 38.26 16.51
CA PRO A 666 -17.04 36.96 17.10
C PRO A 666 -17.07 37.01 18.63
N ASN A 667 -17.74 36.03 19.26
CA ASN A 667 -17.70 35.86 20.72
C ASN A 667 -16.42 35.14 21.21
N ALA A 668 -15.56 34.69 20.30
CA ALA A 668 -14.32 34.02 20.64
C ALA A 668 -13.20 35.03 20.97
N SER A 669 -12.40 34.73 21.99
CA SER A 669 -11.14 35.41 22.28
C SER A 669 -9.99 34.71 21.57
N ASN A 670 -9.07 35.45 20.96
CA ASN A 670 -7.80 34.89 20.50
C ASN A 670 -6.80 34.75 21.64
N LEU A 671 -6.74 35.75 22.53
CA LEU A 671 -5.84 35.73 23.69
C LEU A 671 -6.53 36.33 24.93
N ASN A 672 -6.08 35.91 26.10
CA ASN A 672 -6.50 36.41 27.41
C ASN A 672 -5.26 36.97 28.12
N PHE A 673 -5.39 38.13 28.78
CA PHE A 673 -4.28 38.82 29.42
C PHE A 673 -4.64 39.38 30.79
N ALA A 674 -3.66 39.38 31.68
CA ALA A 674 -3.67 40.14 32.92
C ALA A 674 -3.03 41.52 32.75
N THR A 675 -3.23 42.40 33.72
CA THR A 675 -2.56 43.72 33.77
C THR A 675 -1.04 43.56 33.69
N ASN A 676 -0.38 44.39 32.87
CA ASN A 676 1.07 44.38 32.60
C ASN A 676 1.63 43.07 32.01
N GLN A 677 0.78 42.17 31.53
CA GLN A 677 1.23 40.95 30.86
C GLN A 677 1.51 41.23 29.38
N ILE A 678 2.71 40.86 28.92
CA ILE A 678 3.00 40.74 27.48
C ILE A 678 2.66 39.30 27.07
N VAL A 679 1.70 39.14 26.17
CA VAL A 679 1.26 37.80 25.72
C VAL A 679 1.05 37.78 24.20
N PRO A 680 1.74 36.89 23.48
CA PRO A 680 1.46 36.58 22.10
C PRO A 680 0.53 35.37 21.96
N ASN A 681 -0.25 35.34 20.87
CA ASN A 681 -0.80 34.11 20.33
C ASN A 681 -0.79 34.21 18.80
N SER A 682 -0.48 33.11 18.12
CA SER A 682 -0.62 33.02 16.68
C SER A 682 -2.08 33.03 16.29
N VAL A 683 -2.41 33.75 15.22
CA VAL A 683 -3.79 33.94 14.78
C VAL A 683 -3.85 33.81 13.27
N THR A 684 -4.76 32.96 12.81
CA THR A 684 -5.20 32.93 11.41
C THR A 684 -6.64 33.44 11.35
N VAL A 685 -6.85 34.57 10.67
CA VAL A 685 -8.17 35.22 10.56
C VAL A 685 -8.48 35.64 9.13
N PRO A 686 -9.76 35.70 8.74
CA PRO A 686 -10.15 36.26 7.46
C PRO A 686 -9.79 37.74 7.36
N VAL A 687 -9.50 38.20 6.14
CA VAL A 687 -9.28 39.61 5.82
C VAL A 687 -10.59 40.22 5.30
N GLY A 688 -10.94 41.42 5.76
CA GLY A 688 -12.14 42.14 5.33
C GLY A 688 -12.12 42.51 3.85
N ALA A 689 -13.27 42.85 3.28
CA ALA A 689 -13.37 43.27 1.88
C ALA A 689 -12.59 44.58 1.57
N ASP A 690 -12.27 45.35 2.60
CA ASP A 690 -11.39 46.52 2.57
C ASP A 690 -9.89 46.16 2.66
N GLY A 691 -9.55 44.87 2.70
CA GLY A 691 -8.18 44.37 2.85
C GLY A 691 -7.63 44.48 4.27
N LYS A 692 -8.47 44.70 5.29
CA LYS A 692 -8.04 44.93 6.68
C LYS A 692 -8.45 43.83 7.66
N VAL A 693 -7.69 43.74 8.73
CA VAL A 693 -8.05 42.99 9.96
C VAL A 693 -8.35 43.99 11.06
N THR A 694 -9.37 43.72 11.87
CA THR A 694 -9.73 44.50 13.05
C THR A 694 -9.39 43.73 14.32
N LEU A 695 -8.76 44.43 15.27
CA LEU A 695 -8.41 43.94 16.59
C LEU A 695 -9.23 44.68 17.64
N PHE A 696 -9.86 43.94 18.55
CA PHE A 696 -10.73 44.47 19.59
C PHE A 696 -10.12 44.29 20.99
N ASN A 697 -10.21 45.32 21.83
CA ASN A 697 -9.84 45.28 23.25
C ASN A 697 -11.09 45.02 24.12
N GLY A 698 -11.18 43.82 24.68
CA GLY A 698 -12.26 43.37 25.54
C GLY A 698 -12.06 43.61 27.04
N SER A 699 -11.09 44.42 27.44
CA SER A 699 -10.94 44.79 28.85
C SER A 699 -12.10 45.68 29.33
N PRO A 700 -12.54 45.54 30.59
CA PRO A 700 -13.69 46.27 31.12
C PRO A 700 -13.40 47.76 31.36
N SER A 701 -12.15 48.13 31.65
CA SER A 701 -11.79 49.50 32.03
C SER A 701 -10.33 49.90 31.75
N GLY A 702 -9.61 49.18 30.88
CA GLY A 702 -8.19 49.46 30.58
C GLY A 702 -7.85 49.64 29.09
N THR A 703 -6.71 50.25 28.81
CA THR A 703 -6.12 50.32 27.47
C THR A 703 -5.15 49.17 27.27
N ALA A 704 -4.90 48.78 26.02
CA ALA A 704 -3.87 47.81 25.67
C ALA A 704 -3.13 48.23 24.39
N GLN A 705 -1.85 47.89 24.31
CA GLN A 705 -1.07 48.01 23.07
C GLN A 705 -1.16 46.70 22.30
N PHE A 706 -1.52 46.79 21.03
CA PHE A 706 -1.57 45.70 20.07
C PHE A 706 -0.42 45.81 19.06
N ILE A 707 0.22 44.66 18.82
CA ILE A 707 1.28 44.47 17.83
C ILE A 707 0.87 43.28 16.96
N ALA A 708 1.03 43.41 15.64
CA ALA A 708 0.75 42.35 14.68
C ALA A 708 1.96 42.12 13.76
N ASP A 709 2.60 40.96 13.91
CA ASP A 709 3.72 40.51 13.07
C ASP A 709 3.24 39.41 12.11
N VAL A 710 3.10 39.73 10.83
CA VAL A 710 2.55 38.86 9.77
C VAL A 710 3.62 37.88 9.30
N SER A 711 3.30 36.57 9.27
CA SER A 711 4.21 35.50 8.83
C SER A 711 3.75 34.79 7.55
N GLY A 712 2.58 35.14 7.04
CA GLY A 712 2.13 34.73 5.72
C GLY A 712 0.65 35.02 5.52
N TYR A 713 0.18 34.76 4.31
CA TYR A 713 -1.20 35.02 3.92
C TYR A 713 -1.76 33.88 3.09
N TYR A 714 -3.08 33.79 3.06
CA TYR A 714 -3.79 32.88 2.18
C TYR A 714 -4.36 33.67 1.00
N LEU A 715 -4.06 33.23 -0.21
CA LEU A 715 -4.52 33.90 -1.42
C LEU A 715 -6.06 33.92 -1.50
N GLY A 716 -6.61 35.04 -1.98
CA GLY A 716 -7.96 35.08 -2.55
C GLY A 716 -7.95 34.39 -3.92
N GLY A 717 -9.09 33.90 -4.42
CA GLY A 717 -9.14 33.04 -5.61
C GLY A 717 -8.36 33.57 -6.83
N GLY A 718 -7.65 32.66 -7.52
CA GLY A 718 -6.74 32.93 -8.63
C GLY A 718 -6.23 31.64 -9.29
N ALA A 719 -5.40 31.77 -10.35
CA ALA A 719 -4.94 30.66 -11.21
C ALA A 719 -4.13 29.57 -10.47
N ALA A 720 -4.22 28.33 -10.98
CA ALA A 720 -3.82 27.09 -10.30
C ALA A 720 -2.32 26.95 -9.99
N THR A 721 -1.96 26.70 -8.72
CA THR A 721 -0.66 26.11 -8.34
C THR A 721 -0.81 25.08 -7.21
N VAL A 722 0.06 24.07 -7.13
CA VAL A 722 0.15 23.16 -5.96
C VAL A 722 1.04 23.73 -4.84
N SER A 723 1.81 24.78 -5.17
CA SER A 723 2.65 25.52 -4.23
C SER A 723 1.77 26.17 -3.15
N GLY A 724 2.21 26.12 -1.91
CA GLY A 724 1.47 26.65 -0.77
C GLY A 724 0.31 25.78 -0.27
N ALA A 725 0.09 24.59 -0.82
CA ALA A 725 -0.86 23.62 -0.26
C ALA A 725 -0.28 22.96 1.01
N PHE A 726 -1.10 22.78 2.04
CA PHE A 726 -0.69 22.26 3.34
C PHE A 726 -0.80 20.73 3.41
N GLN A 727 0.29 20.05 3.66
CA GLN A 727 0.30 18.64 4.02
C GLN A 727 0.23 18.47 5.54
N PRO A 728 -0.93 18.06 6.11
CA PRO A 728 -0.97 17.66 7.50
C PRO A 728 -0.18 16.37 7.73
N ILE A 729 0.50 16.29 8.87
CA ILE A 729 1.11 15.06 9.41
C ILE A 729 0.64 14.87 10.85
N ASN A 730 0.75 13.65 11.38
CA ASN A 730 0.57 13.44 12.81
C ASN A 730 1.59 14.29 13.59
N PRO A 731 1.17 15.03 14.64
CA PRO A 731 2.07 15.89 15.40
C PRO A 731 3.34 15.16 15.84
N THR A 732 4.50 15.65 15.38
CA THR A 732 5.79 14.97 15.54
C THR A 732 6.84 15.96 16.06
N ARG A 733 7.67 15.56 17.02
CA ARG A 733 8.73 16.40 17.59
C ARG A 733 9.96 16.44 16.68
N PHE A 734 10.36 17.63 16.23
CA PHE A 734 11.51 17.84 15.35
C PHE A 734 12.70 18.49 16.07
N LEU A 735 12.45 19.24 17.15
CA LEU A 735 13.49 19.82 17.99
C LEU A 735 13.12 19.67 19.46
N ASP A 736 14.08 19.31 20.29
CA ASP A 736 13.98 19.38 21.75
C ASP A 736 15.37 19.56 22.35
N THR A 737 15.70 20.82 22.63
CA THR A 737 17.03 21.19 23.16
C THR A 737 17.31 20.66 24.56
N ARG A 738 16.32 20.09 25.27
CA ARG A 738 16.54 19.41 26.54
C ARG A 738 17.26 18.07 26.38
N ASN A 739 17.16 17.45 25.20
CA ASN A 739 17.59 16.08 24.95
C ASN A 739 18.91 16.04 24.14
N GLY A 740 20.00 16.52 24.74
CA GLY A 740 21.35 16.39 24.17
C GLY A 740 21.91 17.65 23.49
N ALA A 741 21.20 18.78 23.50
CA ALA A 741 21.74 20.09 23.15
C ALA A 741 21.90 20.98 24.40
N ALA A 742 22.80 21.96 24.35
CA ALA A 742 22.84 22.99 25.39
C ALA A 742 21.62 23.92 25.25
N PRO A 743 21.10 24.50 26.35
CA PRO A 743 20.13 25.60 26.28
C PRO A 743 20.60 26.67 25.31
N VAL A 744 19.69 27.24 24.52
CA VAL A 744 20.03 28.30 23.57
C VAL A 744 20.47 29.53 24.36
N GLY A 745 21.73 29.94 24.17
CA GLY A 745 22.35 31.05 24.89
C GLY A 745 21.74 32.43 24.61
N PRO A 746 22.17 33.47 25.35
CA PRO A 746 21.71 34.84 25.14
C PRO A 746 22.07 35.32 23.74
N ASN A 747 21.09 35.82 23.00
CA ASN A 747 21.22 36.19 21.58
C ASN A 747 21.80 35.04 20.73
N GLY A 748 21.51 33.79 21.11
CA GLY A 748 21.92 32.59 20.39
C GLY A 748 20.86 32.11 19.40
N THR A 749 21.28 31.35 18.40
CA THR A 749 20.40 30.69 17.42
C THR A 749 20.57 29.18 17.47
N VAL A 750 19.47 28.45 17.34
CA VAL A 750 19.46 27.02 17.01
C VAL A 750 18.66 26.78 15.73
N SER A 751 19.09 25.86 14.88
CA SER A 751 18.37 25.48 13.66
C SER A 751 17.98 24.01 13.71
N PHE A 752 16.87 23.66 13.07
CA PHE A 752 16.42 22.27 12.91
C PHE A 752 15.98 21.99 11.47
N GLN A 753 16.21 20.76 11.02
CA GLN A 753 15.86 20.28 9.68
C GLN A 753 14.38 19.89 9.60
N VAL A 754 13.70 20.37 8.57
CA VAL A 754 12.31 20.00 8.26
C VAL A 754 12.26 19.15 7.00
N GLY A 755 12.86 19.62 5.90
CA GLY A 755 12.86 18.86 4.65
C GLY A 755 13.66 17.56 4.76
N GLY A 756 13.10 16.46 4.28
CA GLY A 756 13.72 15.12 4.33
C GLY A 756 13.64 14.43 5.70
N VAL A 757 12.87 14.97 6.65
CA VAL A 757 12.72 14.44 8.01
C VAL A 757 11.30 13.91 8.23
N SER A 758 11.16 12.72 8.81
CA SER A 758 9.88 12.14 9.24
C SER A 758 8.78 12.12 8.15
N GLY A 759 9.14 11.74 6.92
CA GLY A 759 8.21 11.64 5.78
C GLY A 759 7.97 12.98 5.04
N VAL A 760 8.56 14.07 5.51
CA VAL A 760 8.51 15.37 4.83
C VAL A 760 9.47 15.36 3.61
N PRO A 761 9.04 15.80 2.41
CA PRO A 761 9.90 15.92 1.23
C PRO A 761 11.15 16.76 1.48
N ALA A 762 12.21 16.51 0.72
CA ALA A 762 13.48 17.26 0.85
C ALA A 762 13.30 18.77 0.64
N THR A 763 12.39 19.16 -0.25
CA THR A 763 12.04 20.55 -0.54
C THR A 763 10.63 20.84 -0.04
N VAL A 764 10.50 21.83 0.83
CA VAL A 764 9.21 22.33 1.34
C VAL A 764 9.20 23.86 1.27
N GLY A 765 8.03 24.46 1.08
CA GLY A 765 7.87 25.92 1.01
C GLY A 765 7.75 26.57 2.39
N GLY A 766 7.26 25.82 3.38
CA GLY A 766 7.12 26.29 4.76
C GLY A 766 6.64 25.18 5.69
N VAL A 767 6.51 25.51 6.98
CA VAL A 767 6.16 24.56 8.03
C VAL A 767 5.24 25.17 9.08
N ILE A 768 4.33 24.36 9.64
CA ILE A 768 3.57 24.69 10.84
C ILE A 768 4.09 23.83 11.99
N PHE A 769 4.47 24.46 13.09
CA PHE A 769 4.91 23.77 14.31
C PHE A 769 4.53 24.53 15.57
N ASN A 770 4.30 23.80 16.66
CA ASN A 770 4.16 24.40 17.98
C ASN A 770 5.55 24.62 18.60
N LEU A 771 5.90 25.87 18.88
CA LEU A 771 7.14 26.26 19.54
C LEU A 771 6.90 26.39 21.04
N THR A 772 7.66 25.65 21.85
CA THR A 772 7.61 25.76 23.32
C THR A 772 8.94 26.24 23.88
N VAL A 773 8.90 27.29 24.70
CA VAL A 773 10.01 27.70 25.57
C VAL A 773 9.85 27.02 26.92
N ALA A 774 10.94 26.44 27.43
CA ALA A 774 11.01 25.84 28.75
C ALA A 774 12.27 26.32 29.51
N ASN A 775 12.15 26.40 30.83
CA ASN A 775 13.24 26.79 31.75
C ASN A 775 14.05 28.04 31.32
N PRO A 776 13.42 29.15 30.88
CA PRO A 776 14.16 30.36 30.54
C PRO A 776 14.78 30.99 31.79
N SER A 777 16.04 31.42 31.72
CA SER A 777 16.76 32.01 32.86
C SER A 777 16.59 33.53 32.97
N SER A 778 16.02 34.18 31.97
CA SER A 778 15.72 35.62 31.93
C SER A 778 14.44 35.87 31.14
N PHE A 779 13.84 37.04 31.32
CA PHE A 779 12.81 37.52 30.40
C PHE A 779 13.36 37.69 28.98
N GLY A 780 12.55 37.36 27.97
CA GLY A 780 12.93 37.55 26.58
C GLY A 780 11.88 37.05 25.60
N PHE A 781 12.30 36.86 24.35
CA PHE A 781 11.44 36.29 23.31
C PHE A 781 12.22 35.42 22.32
N VAL A 782 11.50 34.59 21.56
CA VAL A 782 12.04 33.79 20.46
C VAL A 782 11.55 34.36 19.12
N THR A 783 12.46 34.44 18.16
CA THR A 783 12.16 34.73 16.75
C THR A 783 12.46 33.48 15.93
N ALA A 784 11.45 32.94 15.24
CA ALA A 784 11.62 31.93 14.21
C ALA A 784 11.85 32.62 12.86
N TYR A 785 12.68 32.02 11.99
CA TYR A 785 12.96 32.53 10.64
C TYR A 785 13.57 31.44 9.74
N PRO A 786 13.45 31.55 8.40
CA PRO A 786 14.09 30.61 7.47
C PRO A 786 15.61 30.62 7.67
N ALA A 787 16.22 29.43 7.75
CA ALA A 787 17.67 29.33 7.85
C ALA A 787 18.37 29.93 6.63
N GLY A 788 19.49 30.62 6.85
CA GLY A 788 20.20 31.34 5.77
C GLY A 788 19.65 32.73 5.44
N ALA A 789 18.65 33.23 6.17
CA ALA A 789 18.20 34.62 6.02
C ALA A 789 19.34 35.62 6.31
N ALA A 790 19.36 36.75 5.58
CA ALA A 790 20.40 37.76 5.69
C ALA A 790 20.47 38.47 7.06
N ALA A 791 19.35 38.50 7.80
CA ALA A 791 19.26 39.06 9.14
C ALA A 791 18.12 38.39 9.93
N VAL A 792 18.21 38.45 11.26
CA VAL A 792 17.11 38.03 12.15
C VAL A 792 15.96 39.05 12.04
N PRO A 793 14.71 38.61 11.76
CA PRO A 793 13.57 39.52 11.68
C PRO A 793 13.27 40.20 13.03
N ASN A 794 12.82 41.47 12.99
CA ASN A 794 12.35 42.18 14.17
C ASN A 794 10.89 41.81 14.52
N ALA A 795 10.63 40.52 14.71
CA ALA A 795 9.34 39.96 15.06
C ALA A 795 9.53 38.93 16.16
N SER A 796 8.69 38.98 17.20
CA SER A 796 8.68 37.94 18.24
C SER A 796 7.60 36.92 17.91
N ASN A 797 7.92 35.63 17.92
CA ASN A 797 6.92 34.57 17.87
C ASN A 797 6.42 34.21 19.26
N LEU A 798 7.27 34.29 20.29
CA LEU A 798 6.91 33.85 21.64
C LEU A 798 7.67 34.65 22.69
N ASN A 799 6.95 35.23 23.65
CA ASN A 799 7.52 36.02 24.76
C ASN A 799 7.36 35.24 26.06
N TYR A 800 8.36 35.33 26.94
CA TYR A 800 8.40 34.55 28.17
C TYR A 800 9.08 35.31 29.30
N ALA A 801 8.65 35.03 30.53
CA ALA A 801 9.32 35.42 31.76
C ALA A 801 10.23 34.31 32.29
N THR A 802 11.13 34.65 33.23
CA THR A 802 12.00 33.67 33.89
C THR A 802 11.21 32.50 34.48
N GLY A 803 11.64 31.27 34.20
CA GLY A 803 11.03 30.03 34.68
C GLY A 803 9.70 29.65 34.01
N GLN A 804 9.18 30.46 33.09
CA GLN A 804 7.89 30.21 32.44
C GLN A 804 8.00 29.12 31.36
N ILE A 805 7.03 28.21 31.32
CA ILE A 805 6.83 27.28 30.19
C ILE A 805 5.69 27.85 29.34
N VAL A 806 5.99 28.21 28.09
CA VAL A 806 4.99 28.80 27.19
C VAL A 806 5.10 28.23 25.78
N PRO A 807 3.98 27.82 25.18
CA PRO A 807 3.93 27.47 23.77
C PRO A 807 3.26 28.55 22.92
N ASN A 808 3.61 28.60 21.63
CA ASN A 808 2.85 29.30 20.60
C ASN A 808 2.99 28.58 19.25
N LEU A 809 1.92 28.51 18.46
CA LEU A 809 1.98 27.98 17.10
C LEU A 809 2.79 28.92 16.19
N VAL A 810 3.65 28.37 15.35
CA VAL A 810 4.49 29.11 14.41
C VAL A 810 4.26 28.57 13.00
N THR A 811 4.04 29.49 12.07
CA THR A 811 3.94 29.20 10.65
C THR A 811 4.93 30.08 9.90
N ILE A 812 5.89 29.48 9.19
CA ILE A 812 7.02 30.20 8.60
C ILE A 812 7.64 29.48 7.38
N PRO A 813 8.30 30.18 6.43
CA PRO A 813 9.04 29.49 5.37
C PRO A 813 10.25 28.75 5.90
N THR A 814 10.66 27.70 5.20
CA THR A 814 11.95 27.05 5.40
C THR A 814 13.03 27.73 4.56
N GLY A 815 14.29 27.63 4.98
CA GLY A 815 15.43 28.00 4.13
C GLY A 815 15.54 27.11 2.88
N THR A 816 16.40 27.49 1.94
CA THR A 816 16.65 26.70 0.71
C THR A 816 17.19 25.29 0.97
N ASN A 817 17.73 25.06 2.17
CA ASN A 817 18.17 23.76 2.68
C ASN A 817 17.09 23.01 3.48
N GLY A 818 15.85 23.50 3.52
CA GLY A 818 14.75 22.88 4.27
C GLY A 818 14.81 23.08 5.79
N GLN A 819 15.59 24.04 6.30
CA GLN A 819 15.73 24.29 7.75
C GLN A 819 14.99 25.54 8.25
N VAL A 820 14.65 25.54 9.54
CA VAL A 820 14.16 26.70 10.29
C VAL A 820 15.15 27.05 11.41
N SER A 821 15.34 28.34 11.67
CA SER A 821 16.17 28.87 12.76
C SER A 821 15.32 29.53 13.83
N LEU A 822 15.72 29.37 15.09
CA LEU A 822 15.10 29.96 16.27
C LEU A 822 16.16 30.79 17.03
N PHE A 823 15.94 32.11 17.10
CA PHE A 823 16.81 33.05 17.81
C PHE A 823 16.24 33.38 19.18
N ASN A 824 17.05 33.21 20.23
CA ASN A 824 16.75 33.59 21.61
C ASN A 824 17.16 35.04 21.87
N ALA A 825 16.22 35.98 21.79
CA ALA A 825 16.43 37.38 22.13
C ALA A 825 16.24 37.62 23.64
N SER A 826 17.27 37.29 24.42
CA SER A 826 17.27 37.50 25.88
C SER A 826 18.70 37.67 26.43
N GLY A 827 18.79 38.12 27.68
CA GLY A 827 20.04 38.18 28.43
C GLY A 827 20.47 36.84 29.05
N GLY A 828 19.74 35.75 28.79
CA GLY A 828 19.93 34.44 29.42
C GLY A 828 19.66 33.27 28.48
N THR A 829 19.55 32.08 29.05
CA THR A 829 19.35 30.83 28.29
C THR A 829 17.89 30.42 28.24
N ALA A 830 17.47 29.71 27.20
CA ALA A 830 16.15 29.08 27.10
C ALA A 830 16.23 27.71 26.42
N GLN A 831 15.40 26.76 26.87
CA GLN A 831 15.18 25.51 26.14
C GLN A 831 14.05 25.71 25.14
N LEU A 832 14.28 25.31 23.89
CA LEU A 832 13.33 25.37 22.78
C LEU A 832 12.93 23.95 22.32
N ILE A 833 11.64 23.77 22.06
CA ILE A 833 11.02 22.54 21.56
C ILE A 833 10.15 22.91 20.35
N ALA A 834 10.21 22.12 19.27
CA ALA A 834 9.36 22.29 18.10
C ALA A 834 8.64 20.98 17.74
N ASP A 835 7.31 21.01 17.83
CA ASP A 835 6.43 19.89 17.45
C ASP A 835 5.69 20.24 16.13
N VAL A 836 6.05 19.60 15.01
CA VAL A 836 5.54 19.86 13.65
C VAL A 836 4.20 19.18 13.43
N SER A 837 3.24 19.93 12.87
CA SER A 837 1.88 19.44 12.53
C SER A 837 1.62 19.34 11.03
N GLY A 838 2.55 19.82 10.20
CA GLY A 838 2.48 19.72 8.74
C GLY A 838 3.42 20.69 8.03
N TYR A 839 3.50 20.57 6.71
CA TYR A 839 4.36 21.38 5.84
C TYR A 839 3.59 21.94 4.64
N PHE A 840 4.13 22.97 3.99
CA PHE A 840 3.58 23.50 2.74
C PHE A 840 4.41 23.03 1.55
N ILE A 841 3.74 22.64 0.47
CA ILE A 841 4.39 22.32 -0.80
C ILE A 841 5.10 23.58 -1.34
N PRO A 842 6.36 23.46 -1.82
CA PRO A 842 7.15 24.60 -2.30
C PRO A 842 6.56 25.26 -3.55
#